data_AF-A0A0N4TWJ9-F1
#
_entry.id   AF-A0A0N4TWJ9-F1
#
_cell.length_a   1.000
_cell.length_b   1.000
_cell.length_c   1.000
_cell.angle_alpha   90.00
_cell.angle_beta   90.00
_cell.angle_gamma   90.00
#
_symmetry.space_group_name_H-M   'P 1'
#
loop_
_entity.id
_entity.type
_entity.pdbx_description
1 polymer ?
#
loop_
_entity_poly.entity_id
_entity_poly.type
_entity_poly.pdbx_seq_one_letter_code
_entity_poly.pdbx_strand_id
1 'polypeptide(L)'
;MIPNIRYIGNYDINAEGKFLWEILCQLRNLGVGRIVTKNEWARKWPKQPSYLKIVQACPSMDRWLLRGKLWADWTFRGINLGLYEFSADLARSDWRLIHKHEEDEFIKCDSPMKPIEYPKTMPLPPYLRAVCENGDVVRMEEKRIDLDLCLDPQFGMIKHLFKKVETAHGNSIYDETRPEIWLDLYGDEMPTKVEAWTVGPAELRPHFDNSVPTPCPPELDNMSLPEFKFDFSELESGFNFKPLDTEMVEPVKMILVTGGVISGVGKGIISSSLGVLLKAHGYRVSFIKIDPYINIDAGTFSPFEHGEVFVLDDGGEVDLDLGNYERFLNIRLTRDNNITTGKIYQQVIERERRGDYLGKTVQTIPHITSAIIEWVERVAAIPVDDTDQRPEVCIVELGGTIGDIESMPFVAAFEKFQRPAFKDQLMTVHVSVILEPKSTGELKTKPMQNSMRNLRASGLTPDLLVCRSERPLNKALREKIAAFGMVELQQVIGVHDVSNIYKVPLLLHEQNVLEMIVERLKLTAVNAEGTLILKPNLFQWIHLSNLCDSFHEEVRIALVGKYVQIPDAYASLNKALRHSAIHAKRQLVISYIHSEHLQEINDSSHTTNYKRAWETIKQCQGIVVPGGFGGRGVEGKIAVCKYARENNIPFLGICLGMQCAVIEFARNVCGIKGANSTEFDMTVVGEQQVVIDMPEHKGNEKGMGGTMRLGLRDTVFLTGNCKLRKLYDARKISERHRHRYEVNPRVVSKLSRAGLLFVGMGANENAAHMNGKVSSYATLVKLTECETSKIMEENNTQEMYEISEREVLLSKIEDLCGTGNDETDITSVRMEIFELQGHPYFVGVQFHPEYLSHPLKPSPPLFGLICAASGQLESFLRGSKIPTPVNILKAAENYGSNVTENALQETHLFANKLSMLTDQNTDEKMCENLINL
;
A
#
# COMPACT_ATOMS: atom_id res chain seq x y z
N MET A 1 -4.39 -6.83 45.79
CA MET A 1 -3.34 -7.84 45.68
C MET A 1 -2.41 -7.43 44.55
N ILE A 2 -1.18 -7.02 44.88
CA ILE A 2 -0.11 -6.80 43.91
C ILE A 2 0.48 -8.19 43.61
N PRO A 3 0.62 -8.62 42.35
CA PRO A 3 1.22 -9.93 42.06
C PRO A 3 2.64 -9.95 42.59
N ASN A 4 2.87 -10.84 43.55
CA ASN A 4 4.13 -11.05 44.24
C ASN A 4 5.04 -11.86 43.32
N ILE A 5 5.64 -11.21 42.31
CA ILE A 5 6.62 -11.89 41.46
C ILE A 5 7.92 -12.04 42.25
N ARG A 6 8.10 -13.20 42.88
CA ARG A 6 9.36 -13.63 43.49
C ARG A 6 10.39 -13.88 42.37
N TYR A 7 11.26 -12.92 42.11
CA TYR A 7 12.47 -13.16 41.33
C TYR A 7 13.57 -13.74 42.22
N ILE A 8 14.04 -14.94 41.85
CA ILE A 8 15.15 -15.65 42.47
C ILE A 8 16.44 -15.09 41.84
N GLY A 9 17.13 -14.21 42.54
CA GLY A 9 18.47 -13.75 42.14
C GLY A 9 19.55 -14.55 42.87
N ASN A 10 20.38 -15.27 42.12
CA ASN A 10 21.66 -15.78 42.60
C ASN A 10 22.62 -14.60 42.82
N TYR A 11 23.42 -14.65 43.88
CA TYR A 11 24.30 -13.55 44.31
C TYR A 11 25.60 -13.38 43.48
N ASP A 12 25.81 -14.22 42.46
CA ASP A 12 26.97 -14.19 41.56
C ASP A 12 26.56 -13.86 40.12
N ILE A 13 26.24 -12.60 39.85
CA ILE A 13 26.09 -12.11 38.48
C ILE A 13 27.42 -11.46 38.10
N ASN A 14 28.27 -12.18 37.36
CA ASN A 14 29.35 -11.54 36.59
C ASN A 14 28.69 -10.67 35.51
N ALA A 15 28.61 -9.37 35.79
CA ALA A 15 27.92 -8.36 35.00
C ALA A 15 28.92 -7.41 34.32
N GLU A 16 29.96 -7.94 33.67
CA GLU A 16 30.81 -7.14 32.80
C GLU A 16 30.25 -7.17 31.36
N GLY A 17 30.07 -5.99 30.75
CA GLY A 17 29.65 -5.86 29.34
C GLY A 17 28.16 -6.07 29.08
N LYS A 18 27.30 -5.82 30.08
CA LYS A 18 25.83 -5.92 29.95
C LYS A 18 25.17 -4.55 29.99
N PHE A 19 23.98 -4.45 29.40
CA PHE A 19 23.20 -3.21 29.45
C PHE A 19 22.66 -2.97 30.87
N LEU A 20 22.53 -1.70 31.24
CA LEU A 20 22.13 -1.31 32.60
C LEU A 20 20.81 -1.97 33.04
N TRP A 21 19.79 -1.97 32.18
CA TRP A 21 18.50 -2.57 32.51
C TRP A 21 18.54 -4.10 32.62
N GLU A 22 19.40 -4.78 31.86
CA GLU A 22 19.62 -6.23 32.02
C GLU A 22 20.19 -6.56 33.41
N ILE A 23 21.06 -5.69 33.93
CA ILE A 23 21.62 -5.83 35.28
C ILE A 23 20.54 -5.56 36.34
N LEU A 24 19.83 -4.43 36.23
CA LEU A 24 18.85 -4.02 37.24
C LEU A 24 17.67 -4.98 37.33
N CYS A 25 17.17 -5.51 36.21
CA CYS A 25 16.05 -6.47 36.20
C CYS A 25 16.40 -7.83 36.84
N GLN A 26 17.68 -8.19 36.96
CA GLN A 26 18.13 -9.41 37.62
C GLN A 26 18.32 -9.25 39.14
N LEU A 27 18.24 -8.01 39.65
CA LEU A 27 18.42 -7.70 41.07
C LEU A 27 17.07 -7.52 41.79
N ARG A 28 17.04 -7.88 43.08
CA ARG A 28 15.86 -7.60 43.92
C ARG A 28 15.60 -6.09 43.96
N ASN A 29 14.32 -5.72 43.92
CA ASN A 29 13.85 -4.33 43.92
C ASN A 29 14.52 -3.47 42.82
N LEU A 30 14.81 -4.06 41.65
CA LEU A 30 15.42 -3.36 40.51
C LEU A 30 16.78 -2.71 40.83
N GLY A 31 17.52 -3.28 41.79
CA GLY A 31 18.83 -2.76 42.18
C GLY A 31 18.79 -1.46 43.00
N VAL A 32 17.63 -1.05 43.52
CA VAL A 32 17.53 0.12 44.41
C VAL A 32 18.49 -0.04 45.61
N GLY A 33 19.29 1.00 45.84
CA GLY A 33 20.35 1.06 46.84
C GLY A 33 21.71 0.50 46.39
N ARG A 34 21.80 -0.13 45.21
CA ARG A 34 23.05 -0.66 44.66
C ARG A 34 23.81 0.37 43.85
N ILE A 35 25.11 0.11 43.70
CA ILE A 35 26.03 0.97 42.95
C ILE A 35 26.38 0.32 41.61
N VAL A 36 26.25 1.11 40.55
CA VAL A 36 26.67 0.73 39.19
C VAL A 36 27.63 1.77 38.63
N THR A 37 28.59 1.34 37.82
CA THR A 37 29.55 2.21 37.14
C THR A 37 29.69 1.83 35.67
N LYS A 38 30.05 2.76 34.80
CA LYS A 38 30.47 2.43 33.43
C LYS A 38 31.87 1.85 33.47
N ASN A 39 32.11 0.79 32.70
CA ASN A 39 33.45 0.17 32.60
C ASN A 39 34.53 1.17 32.17
N GLU A 40 34.18 2.11 31.29
CA GLU A 40 35.09 3.17 30.83
C GLU A 40 35.52 4.11 31.96
N TRP A 41 34.61 4.45 32.88
CA TRP A 41 34.92 5.35 34.01
C TRP A 41 35.87 4.69 34.99
N ALA A 42 35.61 3.43 35.33
CA ALA A 42 36.49 2.64 36.21
C ALA A 42 37.90 2.46 35.61
N ARG A 43 38.01 2.33 34.27
CA ARG A 43 39.30 2.24 33.57
C ARG A 43 40.04 3.57 33.49
N LYS A 44 39.34 4.67 33.15
CA LYS A 44 39.96 5.99 32.97
C LYS A 44 40.38 6.64 34.29
N TRP A 45 39.62 6.44 35.36
CA TRP A 45 39.86 7.12 36.65
C TRP A 45 39.78 6.17 37.86
N PRO A 46 40.69 5.20 37.98
CA PRO A 46 40.62 4.17 39.02
C PRO A 46 40.77 4.71 40.45
N LYS A 47 41.39 5.90 40.62
CA LYS A 47 41.57 6.57 41.93
C LYS A 47 40.51 7.64 42.23
N GLN A 48 39.58 7.89 41.30
CA GLN A 48 38.51 8.88 41.41
C GLN A 48 37.19 8.24 40.95
N PRO A 49 36.45 7.60 41.87
CA PRO A 49 35.32 6.78 41.50
C PRO A 49 34.21 7.63 40.87
N SER A 50 33.63 7.10 39.78
CA SER A 50 32.43 7.65 39.15
C SER A 50 31.38 6.55 39.08
N TYR A 51 30.19 6.78 39.64
CA TYR A 51 29.15 5.77 39.76
C TYR A 51 27.77 6.40 39.95
N LEU A 52 26.75 5.56 39.75
CA LEU A 52 25.36 5.85 40.05
C LEU A 52 24.91 4.97 41.22
N LYS A 53 24.40 5.60 42.28
CA LYS A 53 23.70 4.90 43.34
C LYS A 53 22.20 4.95 43.06
N ILE A 54 21.62 3.80 42.75
CA ILE A 54 20.24 3.71 42.27
C ILE A 54 19.27 4.07 43.40
N VAL A 55 18.44 5.10 43.22
CA VAL A 55 17.43 5.53 44.20
C VAL A 55 16.07 4.95 43.83
N GLN A 56 15.70 5.02 42.56
CA GLN A 56 14.46 4.45 42.06
C GLN A 56 14.61 4.09 40.59
N ALA A 57 14.09 2.92 40.19
CA ALA A 57 14.11 2.47 38.81
C ALA A 57 12.70 2.01 38.41
N CYS A 58 12.21 2.47 37.26
CA CYS A 58 10.93 2.08 36.69
C CYS A 58 11.14 1.63 35.23
N PRO A 59 11.28 0.31 34.97
CA PRO A 59 11.43 -0.21 33.63
C PRO A 59 10.17 0.04 32.81
N SER A 60 10.33 0.43 31.55
CA SER A 60 9.27 0.38 30.56
C SER A 60 9.02 -1.09 30.23
N MET A 61 7.77 -1.55 30.28
CA MET A 61 7.39 -2.95 30.02
C MET A 61 7.42 -3.27 28.52
N ASP A 62 8.54 -2.98 27.84
CA ASP A 62 8.80 -3.38 26.46
C ASP A 62 9.25 -4.85 26.40
N ARG A 63 9.14 -5.47 25.22
CA ARG A 63 9.35 -6.93 25.01
C ARG A 63 10.72 -7.44 25.49
N TRP A 64 11.70 -6.54 25.68
CA TRP A 64 13.08 -6.85 26.05
C TRP A 64 13.55 -6.19 27.34
N LEU A 65 12.71 -5.39 28.02
CA LEU A 65 13.04 -4.64 29.25
C LEU A 65 14.31 -3.78 29.12
N LEU A 66 14.53 -3.14 27.96
CA LEU A 66 15.78 -2.42 27.66
C LEU A 66 15.72 -0.91 27.98
N ARG A 67 14.54 -0.41 28.38
CA ARG A 67 14.29 1.02 28.60
C ARG A 67 13.54 1.23 29.91
N GLY A 68 13.61 2.44 30.44
CA GLY A 68 12.88 2.83 31.64
C GLY A 68 13.33 4.18 32.18
N LYS A 69 12.63 4.69 33.19
CA LYS A 69 13.03 5.88 33.94
C LYS A 69 13.88 5.46 35.13
N LEU A 70 15.01 6.13 35.31
CA LEU A 70 15.95 5.86 36.39
C LEU A 70 16.26 7.15 37.16
N TRP A 71 16.14 7.10 38.48
CA TRP A 71 16.64 8.14 39.38
C TRP A 71 17.81 7.57 40.17
N ALA A 72 18.95 8.23 40.09
CA ALA A 72 20.15 7.81 40.80
C ALA A 72 20.90 9.02 41.34
N ASP A 73 21.52 8.85 42.50
CA ASP A 73 22.47 9.80 43.05
C ASP A 73 23.81 9.62 42.31
N TRP A 74 24.22 10.65 41.57
CA TRP A 74 25.34 10.57 40.65
C TRP A 74 26.61 11.12 41.28
N THR A 75 27.64 10.29 41.37
CA THR A 75 28.99 10.73 41.73
C THR A 75 29.89 10.63 40.51
N PHE A 76 30.59 11.71 40.16
CA PHE A 76 31.56 11.73 39.06
C PHE A 76 32.92 12.21 39.57
N ARG A 77 33.94 11.37 39.39
CA ARG A 77 35.32 11.60 39.82
C ARG A 77 35.45 12.05 41.29
N GLY A 78 34.66 11.44 42.16
CA GLY A 78 34.65 11.72 43.60
C GLY A 78 33.81 12.93 44.05
N ILE A 79 33.16 13.66 43.13
CA ILE A 79 32.20 14.73 43.47
C ILE A 79 30.78 14.20 43.33
N ASN A 80 29.98 14.33 44.39
CA ASN A 80 28.55 14.04 44.34
C ASN A 80 27.81 15.20 43.66
N LEU A 81 27.14 14.91 42.55
CA LEU A 81 26.38 15.86 41.73
C LEU A 81 24.89 15.88 42.09
N GLY A 82 24.47 15.02 43.02
CA GLY A 82 23.10 14.93 43.51
C GLY A 82 22.21 13.96 42.73
N LEU A 83 20.92 13.97 43.07
CA LEU A 83 19.90 13.13 42.47
C LEU A 83 19.56 13.61 41.06
N TYR A 84 19.69 12.72 40.07
CA TYR A 84 19.41 13.03 38.68
C TYR A 84 18.37 12.07 38.09
N GLU A 85 17.46 12.58 37.24
CA GLU A 85 16.58 11.76 36.40
C GLU A 85 17.26 11.47 35.07
N PHE A 86 17.44 10.20 34.79
CA PHE A 86 18.09 9.70 33.61
C PHE A 86 17.03 9.28 32.58
N SER A 87 17.03 9.92 31.40
CA SER A 87 16.11 9.63 30.29
C SER A 87 16.51 8.36 29.50
N ALA A 88 15.56 7.81 28.75
CA ALA A 88 15.55 6.41 28.27
C ALA A 88 16.68 5.97 27.29
N ASP A 89 17.57 6.88 26.87
CA ASP A 89 18.66 6.58 25.93
C ASP A 89 20.02 6.31 26.60
N LEU A 90 20.01 5.75 27.82
CA LEU A 90 21.21 5.10 28.41
C LEU A 90 21.55 3.74 27.80
N ALA A 91 20.75 3.31 26.82
CA ALA A 91 20.91 2.06 26.10
C ALA A 91 21.94 2.22 24.98
N ARG A 92 23.23 2.03 25.32
CA ARG A 92 24.33 1.59 24.42
C ARG A 92 25.73 1.54 25.07
N SER A 93 25.86 1.75 26.39
CA SER A 93 27.17 1.69 27.07
C SER A 93 27.32 0.48 27.99
N ASP A 94 28.55 -0.01 28.15
CA ASP A 94 28.88 -1.14 29.03
C ASP A 94 28.88 -0.73 30.52
N TRP A 95 27.96 -1.33 31.28
CA TRP A 95 27.83 -1.12 32.72
C TRP A 95 28.35 -2.31 33.52
N ARG A 96 28.76 -2.03 34.75
CA ARG A 96 29.17 -3.01 35.75
C ARG A 96 28.46 -2.74 37.07
N LEU A 97 27.92 -3.80 37.67
CA LEU A 97 27.43 -3.80 39.05
C LEU A 97 28.60 -3.95 40.03
N ILE A 98 28.67 -3.08 41.03
CA ILE A 98 29.64 -3.24 42.11
C ILE A 98 29.05 -4.21 43.15
N HIS A 99 29.80 -5.24 43.52
CA HIS A 99 29.33 -6.20 44.52
C HIS A 99 29.26 -5.54 45.89
N LYS A 100 28.26 -5.91 46.71
CA LYS A 100 27.98 -5.23 47.97
C LYS A 100 29.17 -5.19 48.95
N HIS A 101 30.06 -6.20 48.92
CA HIS A 101 31.26 -6.23 49.76
C HIS A 101 32.39 -5.33 49.24
N GLU A 102 32.33 -4.92 47.97
CA GLU A 102 33.28 -4.01 47.31
C GLU A 102 32.80 -2.54 47.34
N GLU A 103 31.51 -2.29 47.61
CA GLU A 103 30.90 -0.94 47.56
C GLU A 103 31.62 0.04 48.50
N ASP A 104 31.92 -0.35 49.73
CA ASP A 104 32.57 0.52 50.72
C ASP A 104 34.03 0.85 50.35
N GLU A 105 34.71 -0.04 49.61
CA GLU A 105 36.07 0.19 49.13
C GLU A 105 36.06 1.03 47.85
N PHE A 106 35.13 0.75 46.93
CA PHE A 106 35.01 1.44 45.64
C PHE A 106 34.64 2.92 45.78
N ILE A 107 33.86 3.29 46.81
CA ILE A 107 33.47 4.68 47.06
C ILE A 107 34.65 5.52 47.59
N LYS A 108 35.73 4.89 48.11
CA LYS A 108 36.87 5.63 48.63
C LYS A 108 37.55 6.41 47.51
N CYS A 109 37.71 7.71 47.71
CA CYS A 109 38.38 8.60 46.77
C CYS A 109 39.65 9.17 47.43
N ASP A 110 40.81 8.79 46.89
CA ASP A 110 42.10 9.22 47.44
C ASP A 110 42.41 10.70 47.12
N SER A 111 41.83 11.25 46.06
CA SER A 111 42.05 12.64 45.62
C SER A 111 40.85 13.12 44.80
N PRO A 112 39.78 13.65 45.42
CA PRO A 112 38.61 14.12 44.70
C PRO A 112 38.97 15.27 43.76
N MET A 113 38.25 15.37 42.65
CA MET A 113 38.36 16.52 41.75
C MET A 113 38.05 17.81 42.54
N LYS A 114 38.86 18.86 42.34
CA LYS A 114 38.58 20.15 43.00
C LYS A 114 37.37 20.80 42.31
N PRO A 115 36.36 21.29 43.05
CA PRO A 115 35.29 22.08 42.47
C PRO A 115 35.89 23.32 41.82
N ILE A 116 35.55 23.59 40.56
CA ILE A 116 35.92 24.84 39.90
C ILE A 116 35.06 25.96 40.50
N GLU A 117 35.69 27.02 41.03
CA GLU A 117 34.99 28.22 41.50
C GLU A 117 34.69 29.12 40.30
N TYR A 118 33.40 29.31 40.00
CA TYR A 118 32.97 30.21 38.94
C TYR A 118 32.72 31.63 39.47
N PRO A 119 32.99 32.67 38.66
CA PRO A 119 32.57 34.02 38.99
C PRO A 119 31.04 34.06 39.14
N LYS A 120 30.54 34.73 40.18
CA LYS A 120 29.11 34.76 40.58
C LYS A 120 28.15 35.30 39.50
N THR A 121 28.68 35.88 38.43
CA THR A 121 27.90 36.41 37.30
C THR A 121 28.65 36.12 36.01
N MET A 122 28.05 35.35 35.11
CA MET A 122 28.49 35.18 33.74
C MET A 122 27.53 35.95 32.82
N PRO A 123 28.02 36.78 31.88
CA PRO A 123 27.13 37.48 30.96
C PRO A 123 26.43 36.48 30.02
N LEU A 124 25.11 36.62 29.86
CA LEU A 124 24.31 35.78 28.97
C LEU A 124 24.80 35.90 27.52
N PRO A 125 24.85 34.78 26.77
CA PRO A 125 25.12 34.80 25.33
C PRO A 125 24.21 35.80 24.60
N PRO A 126 24.70 36.51 23.56
CA PRO A 126 23.99 37.63 22.94
C PRO A 126 22.56 37.30 22.49
N TYR A 127 22.31 36.07 22.04
CA TYR A 127 21.00 35.59 21.65
C TYR A 127 20.03 35.49 22.84
N LEU A 128 20.45 34.89 23.95
CA LEU A 128 19.64 34.79 25.16
C LEU A 128 19.40 36.15 25.81
N ARG A 129 20.36 37.08 25.68
CA ARG A 129 20.20 38.47 26.09
C ARG A 129 19.12 39.18 25.26
N ALA A 130 19.13 39.01 23.94
CA ALA A 130 18.12 39.58 23.04
C ALA A 130 16.71 39.00 23.27
N VAL A 131 16.60 37.71 23.63
CA VAL A 131 15.32 37.06 23.97
C VAL A 131 14.77 37.55 25.30
N CYS A 132 15.62 37.74 26.32
CA CYS A 132 15.20 38.28 27.62
C CYS A 132 14.85 39.77 27.57
N GLU A 133 15.53 40.56 26.73
CA GLU A 133 15.31 42.01 26.62
C GLU A 133 14.06 42.36 25.77
N ASN A 134 13.59 41.45 24.89
CA ASN A 134 12.42 41.68 24.03
C ASN A 134 11.10 41.08 24.51
N GLY A 135 11.04 40.43 25.68
CA GLY A 135 9.78 40.08 26.34
C GLY A 135 8.89 39.03 25.65
N ASP A 136 9.33 38.41 24.56
CA ASP A 136 8.57 37.38 23.85
C ASP A 136 8.86 35.97 24.43
N VAL A 137 7.85 35.39 25.07
CA VAL A 137 7.84 33.98 25.48
C VAL A 137 7.70 33.12 24.24
N VAL A 138 8.83 32.76 23.61
CA VAL A 138 8.86 31.76 22.55
C VAL A 138 8.71 30.38 23.18
N ARG A 139 7.57 29.72 22.96
CA ARG A 139 7.41 28.28 23.19
C ARG A 139 8.44 27.55 22.32
N MET A 140 9.38 26.84 22.93
CA MET A 140 10.36 26.01 22.22
C MET A 140 9.69 24.74 21.68
N GLU A 141 8.87 24.89 20.65
CA GLU A 141 8.53 23.82 19.73
C GLU A 141 8.76 24.36 18.31
N GLU A 142 9.79 23.82 17.64
CA GLU A 142 10.23 24.05 16.26
C GLU A 142 11.32 25.11 15.94
N LYS A 143 12.26 24.66 15.08
CA LYS A 143 13.12 25.35 14.09
C LYS A 143 14.58 25.65 14.49
N ARG A 144 15.55 25.00 13.83
CA ARG A 144 16.18 25.33 12.52
C ARG A 144 16.93 26.66 12.57
N ILE A 145 18.25 26.61 12.45
CA ILE A 145 19.16 27.76 12.50
C ILE A 145 19.46 28.23 11.07
N ASP A 146 19.22 29.51 10.80
CA ASP A 146 19.68 30.22 9.61
C ASP A 146 20.99 30.97 9.96
N LEU A 147 22.02 30.87 9.12
CA LEU A 147 23.40 31.25 9.44
C LEU A 147 23.83 32.46 8.61
N ASP A 148 23.68 33.66 9.18
CA ASP A 148 24.43 34.86 8.77
C ASP A 148 25.16 35.49 9.97
N LEU A 149 25.83 34.64 10.77
CA LEU A 149 26.80 35.03 11.79
C LEU A 149 28.20 34.50 11.45
N CYS A 150 28.70 34.90 10.28
CA CYS A 150 30.10 34.78 9.91
C CYS A 150 30.94 35.83 10.66
N LEU A 151 31.13 35.77 11.98
CA LEU A 151 32.10 36.66 12.67
C LEU A 151 32.78 36.07 13.94
N ASP A 152 32.81 34.75 14.16
CA ASP A 152 33.67 34.17 15.22
C ASP A 152 34.89 33.42 14.65
N PRO A 153 36.13 33.88 14.93
CA PRO A 153 37.37 33.22 14.51
C PRO A 153 37.54 31.79 15.05
N GLN A 154 36.93 31.45 16.20
CA GLN A 154 37.08 30.15 16.85
C GLN A 154 36.27 29.04 16.14
N PHE A 155 35.20 29.41 15.42
CA PHE A 155 34.41 28.45 14.63
C PHE A 155 35.20 27.86 13.46
N GLY A 156 36.25 28.56 12.99
CA GLY A 156 37.17 28.07 11.97
C GLY A 156 37.98 26.85 12.42
N MET A 157 38.22 26.66 13.72
CA MET A 157 39.06 25.58 14.24
C MET A 157 38.35 24.23 14.28
N ILE A 158 37.02 24.21 14.40
CA ILE A 158 36.21 23.00 14.62
C ILE A 158 35.29 22.66 13.44
N LYS A 159 35.34 23.45 12.36
CA LYS A 159 34.55 23.29 11.12
C LYS A 159 34.63 21.88 10.47
N HIS A 160 35.68 21.12 10.76
CA HIS A 160 35.93 19.79 10.22
C HIS A 160 35.22 18.66 10.99
N LEU A 161 34.71 18.94 12.20
CA LEU A 161 34.01 17.97 13.05
C LEU A 161 32.49 17.94 12.77
N PHE A 162 31.97 18.90 12.00
CA PHE A 162 30.56 18.99 11.65
C PHE A 162 30.31 18.44 10.25
N LYS A 163 29.24 17.66 10.08
CA LYS A 163 28.85 17.12 8.77
C LYS A 163 28.16 18.22 7.96
N LYS A 164 28.80 18.64 6.86
CA LYS A 164 28.28 19.65 5.93
C LYS A 164 27.22 19.02 5.00
N VAL A 165 26.09 19.68 4.84
CA VAL A 165 24.97 19.28 3.98
C VAL A 165 24.66 20.45 3.03
N GLU A 166 24.69 20.19 1.73
CA GLU A 166 24.29 21.19 0.73
C GLU A 166 22.79 21.11 0.48
N THR A 167 22.16 22.28 0.45
CA THR A 167 20.74 22.42 0.15
C THR A 167 20.51 22.68 -1.33
N ALA A 168 19.31 22.37 -1.80
CA ALA A 168 18.91 22.46 -3.21
C ALA A 168 19.00 23.87 -3.84
N HIS A 169 19.40 24.90 -3.08
CA HIS A 169 19.55 26.28 -3.56
C HIS A 169 21.01 26.78 -3.50
N GLY A 170 21.98 25.86 -3.33
CA GLY A 170 23.41 26.17 -3.42
C GLY A 170 24.08 26.66 -2.14
N ASN A 171 23.36 26.72 -1.02
CA ASN A 171 23.94 27.03 0.29
C ASN A 171 24.25 25.75 1.08
N SER A 172 25.33 25.79 1.87
CA SER A 172 25.78 24.67 2.70
C SER A 172 25.58 24.90 4.19
N ILE A 173 24.94 23.96 4.88
CA ILE A 173 24.55 24.01 6.30
C ILE A 173 25.19 22.82 7.06
N TYR A 174 25.22 22.82 8.39
CA TYR A 174 25.81 21.76 9.22
C TYR A 174 24.76 21.09 10.11
N ASP A 175 24.80 19.75 10.24
CA ASP A 175 23.85 18.94 11.04
C ASP A 175 24.33 18.75 12.51
N GLU A 176 23.40 18.66 13.47
CA GLU A 176 23.66 18.69 14.92
C GLU A 176 24.24 17.38 15.51
N THR A 177 25.09 17.53 16.54
CA THR A 177 25.89 16.45 17.15
C THR A 177 25.42 16.04 18.56
N ARG A 178 25.73 14.79 18.93
CA ARG A 178 25.40 14.13 20.22
C ARG A 178 25.90 14.91 21.46
N PRO A 179 25.17 14.85 22.61
CA PRO A 179 25.56 15.51 23.87
C PRO A 179 26.96 15.13 24.40
N GLU A 180 27.46 13.96 24.01
CA GLU A 180 28.77 13.44 24.40
C GLU A 180 29.93 14.32 23.88
N ILE A 181 29.75 14.97 22.73
CA ILE A 181 30.78 15.84 22.12
C ILE A 181 30.95 17.14 22.92
N TRP A 182 29.89 17.62 23.58
CA TRP A 182 29.95 18.77 24.49
C TRP A 182 30.71 18.45 25.79
N LEU A 183 30.70 17.19 26.23
CA LEU A 183 31.45 16.72 27.40
C LEU A 183 32.97 16.58 27.13
N ASP A 184 33.35 16.27 25.89
CA ASP A 184 34.76 16.27 25.47
C ASP A 184 35.28 17.69 25.13
N LEU A 185 34.38 18.62 24.73
CA LEU A 185 34.72 20.01 24.37
C LEU A 185 34.93 20.94 25.57
N TYR A 186 34.18 20.77 26.67
CA TYR A 186 34.23 21.65 27.86
C TYR A 186 34.84 20.99 29.10
N GLY A 187 35.81 20.10 28.89
CA GLY A 187 36.71 19.71 29.96
C GLY A 187 37.18 20.95 30.73
N ASP A 188 36.92 20.94 32.04
CA ASP A 188 37.23 21.99 33.02
C ASP A 188 36.29 23.21 33.14
N GLU A 189 35.11 23.26 32.50
CA GLU A 189 34.17 24.41 32.64
C GLU A 189 32.67 24.06 32.76
N MET A 190 32.25 23.23 33.74
CA MET A 190 30.83 23.08 34.14
C MET A 190 30.45 23.86 35.42
N PRO A 191 29.43 24.75 35.43
CA PRO A 191 29.04 25.53 36.61
C PRO A 191 28.51 24.65 37.76
N THR A 192 29.13 24.75 38.94
CA THR A 192 28.80 23.99 40.16
C THR A 192 27.59 24.51 40.94
N LYS A 193 26.79 25.41 40.37
CA LYS A 193 25.53 25.88 40.96
C LYS A 193 24.54 26.29 39.87
N VAL A 194 23.53 25.46 39.63
CA VAL A 194 22.21 25.96 39.22
C VAL A 194 21.36 25.89 40.47
N GLU A 195 21.06 27.05 41.05
CA GLU A 195 20.11 27.14 42.15
C GLU A 195 18.78 26.58 41.67
N ALA A 196 18.40 25.44 42.26
CA ALA A 196 17.05 24.94 42.23
C ALA A 196 16.13 26.06 42.69
N TRP A 197 15.21 26.47 41.83
CA TRP A 197 14.03 27.20 42.26
C TRP A 197 13.15 26.23 43.05
N THR A 198 13.41 26.16 44.35
CA THR A 198 12.46 25.69 45.34
C THR A 198 11.40 26.76 45.55
N VAL A 199 10.17 26.48 45.13
CA VAL A 199 9.02 26.93 45.91
C VAL A 199 8.88 25.92 47.05
N GLY A 200 8.95 26.45 48.28
CA GLY A 200 9.38 25.73 49.47
C GLY A 200 8.43 24.68 50.06
N PRO A 201 8.88 24.00 51.12
CA PRO A 201 8.16 22.95 51.83
C PRO A 201 7.36 23.54 52.99
N ALA A 202 6.11 23.10 53.15
CA ALA A 202 5.42 23.13 54.42
C ALA A 202 4.64 21.82 54.58
N GLU A 203 5.17 20.97 55.44
CA GLU A 203 4.47 20.10 56.38
C GLU A 203 3.30 19.28 55.82
N LEU A 204 3.48 17.95 55.80
CA LEU A 204 2.55 16.98 56.40
C LEU A 204 3.06 15.55 56.13
N ARG A 205 3.70 14.96 57.13
CA ARG A 205 3.31 13.61 57.54
C ARG A 205 2.67 13.74 58.91
N PRO A 206 1.48 13.15 59.10
CA PRO A 206 1.25 12.42 60.32
C PRO A 206 1.00 10.95 60.00
N HIS A 207 1.60 10.12 60.84
CA HIS A 207 1.30 8.73 61.07
C HIS A 207 -0.20 8.44 60.99
N PHE A 208 -0.60 7.45 60.18
CA PHE A 208 -1.84 6.73 60.41
C PHE A 208 -1.54 5.49 61.26
N ASP A 209 -1.86 5.65 62.54
CA ASP A 209 -2.12 4.57 63.47
C ASP A 209 -3.46 3.90 63.09
N ASN A 210 -3.50 2.58 63.19
CA ASN A 210 -4.67 1.76 62.89
C ASN A 210 -5.56 1.69 64.15
N SER A 211 -6.38 2.70 64.40
CA SER A 211 -7.57 2.52 65.25
C SER A 211 -8.60 3.65 65.10
N VAL A 212 -9.86 3.25 64.78
CA VAL A 212 -11.14 3.98 64.97
C VAL A 212 -11.62 4.92 63.81
N PRO A 213 -12.95 4.99 63.50
CA PRO A 213 -13.48 5.31 62.15
C PRO A 213 -14.25 6.65 61.99
N THR A 214 -14.55 6.99 60.72
CA THR A 214 -15.65 7.87 60.19
C THR A 214 -15.62 9.38 60.52
N PRO A 215 -16.41 10.30 59.86
CA PRO A 215 -17.39 10.20 58.75
C PRO A 215 -17.27 11.27 57.60
N CYS A 216 -18.05 11.11 56.52
CA CYS A 216 -18.39 12.21 55.55
C CYS A 216 -19.13 13.37 56.24
N PRO A 217 -19.11 14.60 55.68
CA PRO A 217 -20.35 15.22 55.12
C PRO A 217 -20.05 16.29 54.01
N PRO A 218 -20.96 17.24 53.62
CA PRO A 218 -21.92 17.13 52.53
C PRO A 218 -21.89 18.30 51.49
N GLU A 219 -22.65 18.14 50.41
CA GLU A 219 -23.40 19.14 49.59
C GLU A 219 -22.92 20.60 49.52
N LEU A 220 -22.70 21.09 48.28
CA LEU A 220 -22.89 22.50 47.90
C LEU A 220 -23.49 22.58 46.49
N ASP A 221 -24.83 22.50 46.45
CA ASP A 221 -25.66 23.13 45.42
C ASP A 221 -25.54 24.67 45.55
N ASN A 222 -25.66 25.37 44.41
CA ASN A 222 -25.69 26.83 44.22
C ASN A 222 -24.36 27.55 43.93
N MET A 223 -23.88 27.48 42.68
CA MET A 223 -23.30 28.64 41.99
C MET A 223 -23.60 28.58 40.49
N SER A 224 -24.39 29.54 40.00
CA SER A 224 -24.67 29.78 38.59
C SER A 224 -23.45 30.39 37.87
N LEU A 225 -23.13 29.89 36.67
CA LEU A 225 -22.06 30.38 35.80
C LEU A 225 -22.39 31.77 35.21
N PRO A 226 -21.44 32.72 35.14
CA PRO A 226 -21.66 33.99 34.45
C PRO A 226 -21.51 33.87 32.93
N GLU A 227 -22.50 34.39 32.19
CA GLU A 227 -22.48 34.58 30.74
C GLU A 227 -21.45 35.64 30.34
N PHE A 228 -20.50 35.28 29.46
CA PHE A 228 -19.59 36.24 28.83
C PHE A 228 -20.27 36.89 27.61
N LYS A 229 -20.66 38.16 27.73
CA LYS A 229 -20.95 39.06 26.60
C LYS A 229 -19.66 39.78 26.21
N PHE A 230 -19.23 39.64 24.97
CA PHE A 230 -18.18 40.50 24.39
C PHE A 230 -18.83 41.78 23.84
N ASP A 231 -18.33 42.93 24.30
CA ASP A 231 -18.68 44.25 23.80
C ASP A 231 -17.70 44.64 22.68
N PHE A 232 -18.22 44.99 21.51
CA PHE A 232 -17.46 45.18 20.26
C PHE A 232 -17.37 46.67 19.87
N SER A 233 -17.10 47.57 20.83
CA SER A 233 -17.14 49.02 20.56
C SER A 233 -15.82 49.79 20.70
N GLU A 234 -14.67 49.12 20.90
CA GLU A 234 -13.37 49.82 21.02
C GLU A 234 -12.30 49.42 19.99
N LEU A 235 -12.67 48.67 18.95
CA LEU A 235 -11.74 48.22 17.90
C LEU A 235 -12.15 48.69 16.49
N GLU A 236 -12.65 49.93 16.38
CA GLU A 236 -12.86 50.58 15.09
C GLU A 236 -12.13 51.92 15.04
N SER A 237 -10.80 51.88 14.91
CA SER A 237 -10.09 52.89 14.12
C SER A 237 -8.72 52.37 13.70
N GLY A 238 -8.62 51.99 12.42
CA GLY A 238 -7.34 52.06 11.73
C GLY A 238 -6.68 50.75 11.33
N PHE A 239 -7.40 49.70 10.90
CA PHE A 239 -6.78 48.68 10.04
C PHE A 239 -7.76 48.17 8.99
N ASN A 240 -7.46 48.46 7.73
CA ASN A 240 -8.21 48.02 6.56
C ASN A 240 -7.85 46.54 6.26
N PHE A 241 -8.45 45.61 6.99
CA PHE A 241 -8.36 44.18 6.65
C PHE A 241 -9.46 43.84 5.64
N LYS A 242 -9.06 43.43 4.43
CA LYS A 242 -9.95 42.65 3.56
C LYS A 242 -10.21 41.30 4.26
N PRO A 243 -11.46 40.82 4.36
CA PRO A 243 -11.70 39.47 4.86
C PRO A 243 -11.02 38.47 3.93
N LEU A 244 -10.23 37.56 4.49
CA LEU A 244 -9.91 36.31 3.81
C LEU A 244 -11.23 35.53 3.74
N ASP A 245 -11.75 35.33 2.53
CA ASP A 245 -12.84 34.40 2.27
C ASP A 245 -12.39 32.99 2.70
N THR A 246 -12.79 32.55 3.89
CA THR A 246 -12.86 31.13 4.21
C THR A 246 -14.01 30.56 3.39
N GLU A 247 -13.72 30.17 2.14
CA GLU A 247 -14.65 29.36 1.35
C GLU A 247 -15.06 28.14 2.18
N MET A 248 -16.34 28.07 2.55
CA MET A 248 -16.89 26.88 3.21
C MET A 248 -16.88 25.74 2.19
N VAL A 249 -15.86 24.88 2.26
CA VAL A 249 -15.75 23.75 1.33
C VAL A 249 -16.87 22.76 1.64
N GLU A 250 -17.80 22.58 0.70
CA GLU A 250 -18.91 21.64 0.87
C GLU A 250 -18.42 20.23 1.25
N PRO A 251 -19.12 19.52 2.16
CA PRO A 251 -18.74 18.18 2.56
C PRO A 251 -18.98 17.17 1.43
N VAL A 252 -18.06 16.20 1.29
CA VAL A 252 -18.22 15.08 0.35
C VAL A 252 -19.48 14.30 0.71
N LYS A 253 -20.35 14.09 -0.28
CA LYS A 253 -21.57 13.30 -0.10
C LYS A 253 -21.26 11.82 -0.07
N MET A 254 -21.99 11.03 0.71
CA MET A 254 -21.70 9.61 0.90
C MET A 254 -22.85 8.73 0.43
N ILE A 255 -22.50 7.59 -0.17
CA ILE A 255 -23.43 6.49 -0.47
C ILE A 255 -22.97 5.26 0.30
N LEU A 256 -23.70 4.87 1.34
CA LEU A 256 -23.42 3.66 2.11
C LEU A 256 -24.12 2.46 1.49
N VAL A 257 -23.35 1.52 0.95
CA VAL A 257 -23.84 0.26 0.38
C VAL A 257 -23.71 -0.85 1.42
N THR A 258 -24.83 -1.49 1.77
CA THR A 258 -24.88 -2.56 2.77
C THR A 258 -25.34 -3.89 2.18
N GLY A 259 -24.85 -4.99 2.76
CA GLY A 259 -25.21 -6.35 2.38
C GLY A 259 -26.40 -6.91 3.13
N GLY A 260 -27.24 -7.64 2.42
CA GLY A 260 -28.33 -8.38 3.02
C GLY A 260 -27.93 -9.78 3.47
N VAL A 261 -28.66 -10.79 3.02
CA VAL A 261 -28.71 -12.12 3.64
C VAL A 261 -27.47 -12.99 3.41
N ILE A 262 -26.78 -12.80 2.28
CA ILE A 262 -25.64 -13.64 1.89
C ILE A 262 -24.42 -12.79 1.54
N SER A 263 -23.24 -13.25 1.95
CA SER A 263 -21.99 -12.78 1.37
C SER A 263 -21.94 -13.19 -0.11
N GLY A 264 -21.31 -12.37 -0.96
CA GLY A 264 -21.27 -12.65 -2.40
C GLY A 264 -22.56 -12.33 -3.19
N VAL A 265 -23.54 -11.62 -2.61
CA VAL A 265 -24.72 -11.12 -3.34
C VAL A 265 -24.37 -10.17 -4.50
N GLY A 266 -23.12 -9.74 -4.64
CA GLY A 266 -22.68 -8.84 -5.72
C GLY A 266 -22.61 -7.37 -5.30
N LYS A 267 -22.39 -7.10 -4.01
CA LYS A 267 -22.19 -5.73 -3.48
C LYS A 267 -21.14 -4.96 -4.27
N GLY A 268 -19.94 -5.51 -4.42
CA GLY A 268 -18.87 -4.90 -5.20
C GLY A 268 -19.27 -4.51 -6.63
N ILE A 269 -20.10 -5.32 -7.30
CA ILE A 269 -20.60 -5.02 -8.65
C ILE A 269 -21.60 -3.86 -8.60
N ILE A 270 -22.55 -3.86 -7.65
CA ILE A 270 -23.52 -2.78 -7.49
C ILE A 270 -22.80 -1.47 -7.13
N SER A 271 -21.93 -1.48 -6.12
CA SER A 271 -21.13 -0.31 -5.71
C SER A 271 -20.31 0.25 -6.88
N SER A 272 -19.60 -0.61 -7.61
CA SER A 272 -18.85 -0.21 -8.80
C SER A 272 -19.75 0.39 -9.88
N SER A 273 -20.94 -0.18 -10.09
CA SER A 273 -21.89 0.27 -11.11
C SER A 273 -22.51 1.63 -10.78
N LEU A 274 -22.79 1.90 -9.51
CA LEU A 274 -23.18 3.24 -9.04
C LEU A 274 -22.06 4.25 -9.31
N GLY A 275 -20.81 3.86 -9.06
CA GLY A 275 -19.65 4.68 -9.36
C GLY A 275 -19.49 4.97 -10.85
N VAL A 276 -19.71 3.98 -11.72
CA VAL A 276 -19.72 4.17 -13.18
C VAL A 276 -20.80 5.16 -13.60
N LEU A 277 -22.02 5.05 -13.06
CA LEU A 277 -23.09 5.99 -13.39
C LEU A 277 -22.73 7.43 -13.02
N LEU A 278 -22.25 7.65 -11.80
CA LEU A 278 -21.86 8.98 -11.33
C LEU A 278 -20.69 9.54 -12.15
N LYS A 279 -19.64 8.74 -12.40
CA LYS A 279 -18.47 9.17 -13.19
C LYS A 279 -18.85 9.46 -14.65
N ALA A 280 -19.73 8.65 -15.25
CA ALA A 280 -20.24 8.88 -16.60
C ALA A 280 -21.07 10.16 -16.73
N HIS A 281 -21.55 10.72 -15.62
CA HIS A 281 -22.30 11.98 -15.56
C HIS A 281 -21.50 13.13 -14.95
N GLY A 282 -20.18 12.97 -14.78
CA GLY A 282 -19.26 14.09 -14.49
C GLY A 282 -18.91 14.29 -13.03
N TYR A 283 -19.45 13.46 -12.14
CA TYR A 283 -19.10 13.55 -10.72
C TYR A 283 -17.74 12.90 -10.46
N ARG A 284 -16.94 13.56 -9.60
CA ARG A 284 -15.72 12.94 -9.05
C ARG A 284 -16.09 11.98 -7.93
N VAL A 285 -15.72 10.71 -8.10
CA VAL A 285 -16.13 9.62 -7.21
C VAL A 285 -14.92 8.97 -6.54
N SER A 286 -14.99 8.84 -5.20
CA SER A 286 -14.05 8.06 -4.40
C SER A 286 -14.72 6.83 -3.78
N PHE A 287 -13.92 5.90 -3.29
CA PHE A 287 -14.39 4.65 -2.69
C PHE A 287 -13.74 4.39 -1.34
N ILE A 288 -14.52 3.85 -0.42
CA ILE A 288 -14.03 3.29 0.83
C ILE A 288 -14.67 1.91 1.00
N LYS A 289 -13.84 0.89 1.24
CA LYS A 289 -14.29 -0.45 1.61
C LYS A 289 -14.08 -0.64 3.10
N ILE A 290 -15.15 -0.99 3.79
CA ILE A 290 -15.10 -1.41 5.19
C ILE A 290 -15.13 -2.94 5.22
N ASP A 291 -14.14 -3.51 5.88
CA ASP A 291 -13.99 -4.93 6.12
C ASP A 291 -14.13 -5.22 7.62
N PRO A 292 -15.18 -5.96 8.02
CA PRO A 292 -15.44 -6.17 9.45
C PRO A 292 -14.46 -7.17 10.10
N TYR A 293 -13.60 -7.84 9.33
CA TYR A 293 -12.58 -8.74 9.87
C TYR A 293 -11.53 -8.02 10.72
N ILE A 294 -10.86 -8.78 11.60
CA ILE A 294 -9.93 -8.24 12.61
C ILE A 294 -8.53 -7.96 12.04
N ASN A 295 -8.08 -8.68 11.01
CA ASN A 295 -6.77 -8.43 10.39
C ASN A 295 -6.61 -6.95 9.98
N ILE A 296 -5.40 -6.42 10.19
CA ILE A 296 -5.09 -5.02 9.85
C ILE A 296 -5.08 -4.83 8.33
N ASP A 297 -4.54 -5.81 7.61
CA ASP A 297 -4.47 -5.84 6.15
C ASP A 297 -4.76 -7.26 5.64
N ALA A 298 -4.87 -7.39 4.31
CA ALA A 298 -5.11 -8.69 3.66
C ALA A 298 -3.79 -9.44 3.36
N GLY A 299 -2.62 -8.83 3.59
CA GLY A 299 -1.33 -9.37 3.14
C GLY A 299 -0.98 -10.74 3.70
N THR A 300 -1.48 -11.03 4.90
CA THR A 300 -1.26 -12.30 5.62
C THR A 300 -2.29 -13.39 5.30
N PHE A 301 -3.31 -13.10 4.48
CA PHE A 301 -4.33 -14.07 4.14
C PHE A 301 -3.79 -15.20 3.26
N SER A 302 -4.31 -16.40 3.51
CA SER A 302 -4.18 -17.50 2.57
C SER A 302 -5.12 -17.25 1.39
N PRO A 303 -4.65 -17.38 0.13
CA PRO A 303 -5.53 -17.27 -1.02
C PRO A 303 -6.70 -18.26 -1.06
N PHE A 304 -6.64 -19.33 -0.25
CA PHE A 304 -7.74 -20.30 -0.13
C PHE A 304 -8.93 -19.78 0.69
N GLU A 305 -8.73 -18.83 1.60
CA GLU A 305 -9.78 -18.40 2.55
C GLU A 305 -10.53 -17.18 2.04
N HIS A 306 -9.79 -16.11 1.73
CA HIS A 306 -10.35 -14.81 1.37
C HIS A 306 -10.10 -14.41 -0.09
N GLY A 307 -9.59 -15.34 -0.91
CA GLY A 307 -9.25 -15.07 -2.30
C GLY A 307 -7.92 -14.34 -2.44
N GLU A 308 -7.69 -13.75 -3.60
CA GLU A 308 -6.44 -13.08 -3.94
C GLU A 308 -6.22 -11.78 -3.14
N VAL A 309 -4.99 -11.53 -2.70
CA VAL A 309 -4.58 -10.23 -2.16
C VAL A 309 -4.39 -9.23 -3.30
N PHE A 310 -5.07 -8.08 -3.22
CA PHE A 310 -4.90 -6.99 -4.17
C PHE A 310 -3.89 -5.97 -3.65
N VAL A 311 -3.06 -5.44 -4.55
CA VAL A 311 -1.98 -4.51 -4.19
C VAL A 311 -2.30 -3.14 -4.79
N LEU A 312 -2.15 -2.09 -3.97
CA LEU A 312 -2.35 -0.69 -4.36
C LEU A 312 -1.01 0.00 -4.69
N ASP A 313 -1.08 1.20 -5.26
CA ASP A 313 0.12 1.93 -5.71
C ASP A 313 1.05 2.29 -4.55
N ASP A 314 0.48 2.63 -3.39
CA ASP A 314 1.22 2.94 -2.17
C ASP A 314 1.77 1.69 -1.45
N GLY A 315 1.56 0.50 -2.02
CA GLY A 315 1.91 -0.79 -1.43
C GLY A 315 0.95 -1.26 -0.34
N GLY A 316 -0.28 -0.75 -0.28
CA GLY A 316 -1.32 -1.36 0.54
C GLY A 316 -1.69 -2.76 0.05
N GLU A 317 -1.72 -3.74 0.95
CA GLU A 317 -2.25 -5.07 0.69
C GLU A 317 -3.70 -5.14 1.18
N VAL A 318 -4.64 -5.22 0.25
CA VAL A 318 -6.07 -5.02 0.51
C VAL A 318 -6.91 -6.16 -0.07
N ASP A 319 -8.17 -6.20 0.34
CA ASP A 319 -9.16 -7.12 -0.20
C ASP A 319 -9.36 -6.91 -1.72
N LEU A 320 -9.70 -8.01 -2.41
CA LEU A 320 -9.90 -8.08 -3.85
C LEU A 320 -10.99 -7.12 -4.36
N ASP A 321 -11.96 -6.80 -3.52
CA ASP A 321 -13.07 -5.91 -3.86
C ASP A 321 -12.59 -4.50 -4.25
N LEU A 322 -11.50 -3.99 -3.67
CA LEU A 322 -10.92 -2.70 -4.08
C LEU A 322 -10.44 -2.73 -5.53
N GLY A 323 -9.95 -3.89 -5.97
CA GLY A 323 -9.58 -4.11 -7.36
C GLY A 323 -10.77 -4.13 -8.31
N ASN A 324 -12.02 -4.27 -7.83
CA ASN A 324 -13.19 -4.05 -8.70
C ASN A 324 -13.41 -2.56 -8.93
N TYR A 325 -13.32 -1.73 -7.89
CA TYR A 325 -13.56 -0.29 -8.01
C TYR A 325 -12.52 0.37 -8.93
N GLU A 326 -11.23 0.07 -8.75
CA GLU A 326 -10.18 0.62 -9.62
C GLU A 326 -10.40 0.22 -11.09
N ARG A 327 -10.81 -1.03 -11.35
CA ARG A 327 -11.05 -1.54 -12.71
C ARG A 327 -12.31 -0.99 -13.37
N PHE A 328 -13.34 -0.64 -12.61
CA PHE A 328 -14.57 -0.10 -13.19
C PHE A 328 -14.48 1.42 -13.39
N LEU A 329 -13.80 2.13 -12.49
CA LEU A 329 -13.78 3.59 -12.51
C LEU A 329 -12.47 4.18 -13.06
N ASN A 330 -11.41 3.40 -13.25
CA ASN A 330 -10.07 3.91 -13.54
C ASN A 330 -9.67 4.99 -12.50
N ILE A 331 -9.63 4.57 -11.23
CA ILE A 331 -9.17 5.37 -10.08
C ILE A 331 -8.01 4.67 -9.40
N ARG A 332 -7.22 5.41 -8.62
CA ARG A 332 -6.07 4.92 -7.84
C ARG A 332 -6.37 5.06 -6.36
N LEU A 333 -6.68 3.95 -5.71
CA LEU A 333 -6.97 3.91 -4.29
C LEU A 333 -5.68 3.72 -3.48
N THR A 334 -5.73 4.12 -2.21
CA THR A 334 -4.63 3.97 -1.25
C THR A 334 -5.00 2.99 -0.13
N ARG A 335 -4.02 2.57 0.68
CA ARG A 335 -4.26 1.67 1.83
C ARG A 335 -5.31 2.19 2.82
N ASP A 336 -5.53 3.51 2.86
CA ASP A 336 -6.47 4.16 3.75
C ASP A 336 -7.93 4.04 3.27
N ASN A 337 -8.14 3.78 1.97
CA ASN A 337 -9.46 3.47 1.40
C ASN A 337 -9.98 2.08 1.83
N ASN A 338 -9.13 1.25 2.42
CA ASN A 338 -9.53 0.00 3.06
C ASN A 338 -9.52 0.16 4.59
N ILE A 339 -10.70 0.13 5.20
CA ILE A 339 -10.88 0.21 6.64
C ILE A 339 -11.13 -1.20 7.15
N THR A 340 -10.38 -1.65 8.16
CA THR A 340 -10.63 -2.91 8.85
C THR A 340 -10.89 -2.67 10.33
N THR A 341 -11.54 -3.63 11.01
CA THR A 341 -11.70 -3.58 12.47
C THR A 341 -10.34 -3.46 13.17
N GLY A 342 -9.33 -4.19 12.67
CA GLY A 342 -7.95 -4.13 13.17
C GLY A 342 -7.32 -2.74 13.10
N LYS A 343 -7.45 -2.05 11.96
CA LYS A 343 -6.92 -0.69 11.77
C LYS A 343 -7.54 0.30 12.76
N ILE A 344 -8.87 0.27 12.92
CA ILE A 344 -9.57 1.17 13.84
C ILE A 344 -9.18 0.88 15.29
N TYR A 345 -9.13 -0.40 15.68
CA TYR A 345 -8.74 -0.78 17.04
C TYR A 345 -7.30 -0.41 17.34
N GLN A 346 -6.38 -0.65 16.41
CA GLN A 346 -4.98 -0.22 16.56
C GLN A 346 -4.90 1.29 16.78
N GLN A 347 -5.55 2.08 15.93
CA GLN A 347 -5.53 3.54 16.05
C GLN A 347 -6.07 4.02 17.41
N VAL A 348 -7.20 3.47 17.87
CA VAL A 348 -7.83 3.89 19.12
C VAL A 348 -7.00 3.45 20.33
N ILE A 349 -6.41 2.25 20.30
CA ILE A 349 -5.50 1.77 21.36
C ILE A 349 -4.24 2.63 21.42
N GLU A 350 -3.66 3.01 20.27
CA GLU A 350 -2.49 3.89 20.23
C GLU A 350 -2.80 5.29 20.78
N ARG A 351 -3.95 5.87 20.42
CA ARG A 351 -4.43 7.16 20.97
C ARG A 351 -4.68 7.09 22.48
N GLU A 352 -5.21 5.97 22.98
CA GLU A 352 -5.40 5.71 24.41
C GLU A 352 -4.07 5.69 25.16
N ARG A 353 -3.06 4.97 24.65
CA ARG A 353 -1.73 4.91 25.24
C ARG A 353 -0.98 6.24 25.21
N ARG A 354 -1.23 7.08 24.19
CA ARG A 354 -0.67 8.43 24.10
C ARG A 354 -1.32 9.42 25.07
N GLY A 355 -2.51 9.09 25.59
CA GLY A 355 -3.25 9.94 26.52
C GLY A 355 -4.23 10.91 25.86
N ASP A 356 -4.56 10.72 24.58
CA ASP A 356 -5.41 11.63 23.79
C ASP A 356 -6.83 11.75 24.35
N TYR A 357 -7.30 10.73 25.07
CA TYR A 357 -8.62 10.71 25.72
C TYR A 357 -8.61 11.29 27.15
N LEU A 358 -7.53 11.97 27.55
CA LEU A 358 -7.38 12.64 28.86
C LEU A 358 -7.64 11.71 30.06
N GLY A 359 -7.26 10.44 29.93
CA GLY A 359 -7.45 9.42 30.96
C GLY A 359 -8.89 8.94 31.14
N LYS A 360 -9.85 9.37 30.29
CA LYS A 360 -11.22 8.86 30.31
C LYS A 360 -11.28 7.43 29.76
N THR A 361 -12.26 6.66 30.23
CA THR A 361 -12.52 5.30 29.74
C THR A 361 -12.98 5.32 28.28
N VAL A 362 -12.23 4.63 27.42
CA VAL A 362 -12.56 4.43 26.00
C VAL A 362 -13.58 3.30 25.87
N GLN A 363 -14.57 3.48 24.99
CA GLN A 363 -15.69 2.56 24.75
C GLN A 363 -16.04 2.51 23.26
N THR A 364 -16.77 1.49 22.82
CA THR A 364 -17.23 1.36 21.42
C THR A 364 -18.02 2.60 20.97
N ILE A 365 -18.94 3.07 21.81
CA ILE A 365 -19.66 4.33 21.58
C ILE A 365 -19.24 5.31 22.68
N PRO A 366 -18.81 6.54 22.37
CA PRO A 366 -18.67 7.11 21.02
C PRO A 366 -17.29 6.90 20.38
N HIS A 367 -16.31 6.31 21.05
CA HIS A 367 -14.90 6.45 20.64
C HIS A 367 -14.55 5.66 19.37
N ILE A 368 -14.99 4.41 19.24
CA ILE A 368 -14.79 3.62 18.02
C ILE A 368 -15.64 4.19 16.88
N THR A 369 -16.91 4.51 17.13
CA THR A 369 -17.79 5.07 16.10
C THR A 369 -17.31 6.44 15.58
N SER A 370 -16.76 7.29 16.46
CA SER A 370 -16.17 8.57 16.07
C SER A 370 -14.89 8.36 15.26
N ALA A 371 -14.02 7.44 15.66
CA ALA A 371 -12.81 7.11 14.89
C ALA A 371 -13.13 6.59 13.48
N ILE A 372 -14.18 5.77 13.34
CA ILE A 372 -14.65 5.30 12.03
C ILE A 372 -15.07 6.49 11.16
N ILE A 373 -15.90 7.40 11.69
CA ILE A 373 -16.37 8.52 10.88
C ILE A 373 -15.27 9.54 10.57
N GLU A 374 -14.41 9.86 11.53
CA GLU A 374 -13.22 10.70 11.30
C GLU A 374 -12.36 10.13 10.17
N TRP A 375 -12.18 8.81 10.12
CA TRP A 375 -11.47 8.15 9.05
C TRP A 375 -12.19 8.29 7.71
N VAL A 376 -13.49 8.01 7.67
CA VAL A 376 -14.30 8.06 6.45
C VAL A 376 -14.33 9.48 5.88
N GLU A 377 -14.62 10.50 6.69
CA GLU A 377 -14.70 11.90 6.26
C GLU A 377 -13.34 12.41 5.74
N ARG A 378 -12.23 12.02 6.39
CA ARG A 378 -10.88 12.35 5.94
C ARG A 378 -10.56 11.71 4.59
N VAL A 379 -10.75 10.40 4.47
CA VAL A 379 -10.35 9.63 3.27
C VAL A 379 -11.25 9.93 2.07
N ALA A 380 -12.55 10.18 2.30
CA ALA A 380 -13.50 10.57 1.27
C ALA A 380 -13.11 11.87 0.55
N ALA A 381 -12.36 12.75 1.22
CA ALA A 381 -11.89 14.01 0.67
C ALA A 381 -10.56 13.92 -0.10
N ILE A 382 -9.85 12.79 -0.03
CA ILE A 382 -8.57 12.61 -0.72
C ILE A 382 -8.85 12.36 -2.23
N PRO A 383 -8.21 13.10 -3.15
CA PRO A 383 -8.29 12.83 -4.58
C PRO A 383 -7.80 11.41 -4.92
N VAL A 384 -8.51 10.71 -5.82
CA VAL A 384 -8.18 9.34 -6.25
C VAL A 384 -8.13 9.19 -7.77
N ASP A 385 -8.28 10.28 -8.51
CA ASP A 385 -8.17 10.31 -9.96
C ASP A 385 -7.13 11.33 -10.42
N ASP A 386 -6.85 11.35 -11.72
CA ASP A 386 -5.81 12.20 -12.31
C ASP A 386 -6.15 13.70 -12.28
N THR A 387 -7.32 14.09 -11.75
CA THR A 387 -7.72 15.50 -11.66
C THR A 387 -7.08 16.22 -10.46
N ASP A 388 -6.59 15.47 -9.48
CA ASP A 388 -6.09 15.97 -8.20
C ASP A 388 -7.08 16.88 -7.45
N GLN A 389 -8.38 16.74 -7.75
CA GLN A 389 -9.45 17.51 -7.15
C GLN A 389 -10.21 16.68 -6.10
N ARG A 390 -10.77 17.40 -5.12
CA ARG A 390 -11.62 16.80 -4.08
C ARG A 390 -12.81 16.06 -4.71
N PRO A 391 -13.09 14.80 -4.31
CA PRO A 391 -14.28 14.07 -4.72
C PRO A 391 -15.58 14.75 -4.28
N GLU A 392 -16.64 14.63 -5.06
CA GLU A 392 -17.98 15.11 -4.72
C GLU A 392 -18.81 14.03 -4.02
N VAL A 393 -18.60 12.78 -4.44
CA VAL A 393 -19.29 11.61 -3.89
C VAL A 393 -18.28 10.55 -3.48
N CYS A 394 -18.46 9.98 -2.28
CA CYS A 394 -17.72 8.81 -1.82
C CYS A 394 -18.69 7.64 -1.62
N ILE A 395 -18.44 6.53 -2.32
CA ILE A 395 -19.19 5.29 -2.14
C ILE A 395 -18.49 4.48 -1.04
N VAL A 396 -19.20 4.23 0.04
CA VAL A 396 -18.74 3.43 1.18
C VAL A 396 -19.41 2.06 1.10
N GLU A 397 -18.65 1.01 0.83
CA GLU A 397 -19.16 -0.36 0.87
C GLU A 397 -18.88 -0.99 2.24
N LEU A 398 -19.93 -1.41 2.94
CA LEU A 398 -19.82 -2.23 4.13
C LEU A 398 -19.78 -3.72 3.75
N GLY A 399 -18.62 -4.34 3.94
CA GLY A 399 -18.37 -5.77 3.80
C GLY A 399 -19.21 -6.61 4.77
N GLY A 400 -19.21 -7.93 4.56
CA GLY A 400 -20.00 -8.86 5.37
C GLY A 400 -21.51 -8.76 5.12
N THR A 401 -22.30 -9.16 6.11
CA THR A 401 -23.77 -9.07 6.12
C THR A 401 -24.27 -8.23 7.29
N ILE A 402 -25.50 -7.71 7.18
CA ILE A 402 -26.13 -6.96 8.27
C ILE A 402 -26.72 -7.92 9.30
N GLY A 403 -26.34 -7.70 10.57
CA GLY A 403 -26.77 -8.52 11.71
C GLY A 403 -25.62 -9.29 12.37
N ASP A 404 -24.45 -9.31 11.73
CA ASP A 404 -23.24 -9.91 12.28
C ASP A 404 -22.64 -9.03 13.37
N ILE A 405 -22.08 -9.66 14.42
CA ILE A 405 -21.45 -8.97 15.56
C ILE A 405 -20.34 -8.03 15.08
N GLU A 406 -19.57 -8.46 14.08
CA GLU A 406 -18.43 -7.71 13.53
C GLU A 406 -18.87 -6.40 12.85
N SER A 407 -20.08 -6.37 12.28
CA SER A 407 -20.61 -5.20 11.56
C SER A 407 -21.22 -4.14 12.48
N MET A 408 -21.56 -4.51 13.73
CA MET A 408 -22.31 -3.64 14.64
C MET A 408 -21.66 -2.27 14.90
N PRO A 409 -20.33 -2.17 15.16
CA PRO A 409 -19.70 -0.86 15.37
C PRO A 409 -19.77 0.05 14.15
N PHE A 410 -19.66 -0.52 12.94
CA PHE A 410 -19.72 0.24 11.69
C PHE A 410 -21.13 0.75 11.41
N VAL A 411 -22.15 -0.10 11.57
CA VAL A 411 -23.55 0.32 11.37
C VAL A 411 -23.93 1.42 12.35
N ALA A 412 -23.55 1.27 13.63
CA ALA A 412 -23.77 2.29 14.66
C ALA A 412 -23.05 3.62 14.35
N ALA A 413 -21.90 3.60 13.69
CA ALA A 413 -21.18 4.81 13.30
C ALA A 413 -21.97 5.65 12.28
N PHE A 414 -22.67 5.01 11.33
CA PHE A 414 -23.44 5.69 10.29
C PHE A 414 -24.86 6.11 10.73
N GLU A 415 -25.35 5.63 11.87
CA GLU A 415 -26.68 5.99 12.41
C GLU A 415 -26.85 7.52 12.57
N LYS A 416 -25.75 8.24 12.90
CA LYS A 416 -25.79 9.71 13.09
C LYS A 416 -26.35 10.45 11.88
N PHE A 417 -26.16 9.93 10.67
CA PHE A 417 -26.57 10.55 9.41
C PHE A 417 -28.08 10.41 9.11
N GLN A 418 -28.80 9.59 9.88
CA GLN A 418 -30.26 9.48 9.78
C GLN A 418 -30.97 10.70 10.40
N ARG A 419 -30.25 11.56 11.14
CA ARG A 419 -30.82 12.79 11.70
C ARG A 419 -31.13 13.80 10.58
N PRO A 420 -32.22 14.58 10.69
CA PRO A 420 -32.62 15.53 9.65
C PRO A 420 -31.51 16.51 9.22
N ALA A 421 -30.65 16.94 10.14
CA ALA A 421 -29.55 17.87 9.87
C ALA A 421 -28.46 17.30 8.93
N PHE A 422 -28.35 15.97 8.84
CA PHE A 422 -27.33 15.29 8.02
C PHE A 422 -27.95 14.48 6.89
N LYS A 423 -29.26 14.58 6.68
CA LYS A 423 -30.00 13.76 5.73
C LYS A 423 -29.39 13.87 4.34
N ASP A 424 -29.09 15.07 3.88
CA ASP A 424 -28.55 15.34 2.53
C ASP A 424 -27.05 15.00 2.39
N GLN A 425 -26.42 14.39 3.40
CA GLN A 425 -25.00 13.99 3.36
C GLN A 425 -24.81 12.49 3.14
N LEU A 426 -25.80 11.65 3.48
CA LEU A 426 -25.72 10.19 3.33
C LEU A 426 -26.96 9.64 2.63
N MET A 427 -26.73 8.81 1.62
CA MET A 427 -27.72 7.94 1.02
C MET A 427 -27.40 6.48 1.37
N THR A 428 -28.39 5.71 1.79
CA THR A 428 -28.22 4.28 2.14
C THR A 428 -28.77 3.40 1.03
N VAL A 429 -27.92 2.53 0.47
CA VAL A 429 -28.29 1.51 -0.52
C VAL A 429 -28.21 0.14 0.13
N HIS A 430 -29.29 -0.62 0.12
CA HIS A 430 -29.30 -1.97 0.67
C HIS A 430 -29.44 -3.00 -0.44
N VAL A 431 -28.47 -3.92 -0.54
CA VAL A 431 -28.45 -4.98 -1.56
C VAL A 431 -28.90 -6.29 -0.94
N SER A 432 -30.00 -6.85 -1.45
CA SER A 432 -30.57 -8.10 -0.95
C SER A 432 -30.89 -9.07 -2.08
N VAL A 433 -31.00 -10.36 -1.75
CA VAL A 433 -31.26 -11.42 -2.73
C VAL A 433 -32.72 -11.86 -2.70
N ILE A 434 -33.30 -12.08 -3.87
CA ILE A 434 -34.59 -12.72 -4.09
C ILE A 434 -34.30 -14.12 -4.66
N LEU A 435 -34.69 -15.14 -3.91
CA LEU A 435 -34.37 -16.53 -4.26
C LEU A 435 -35.50 -17.15 -5.08
N GLU A 436 -35.16 -17.99 -6.06
CA GLU A 436 -36.11 -18.85 -6.78
C GLU A 436 -35.78 -20.32 -6.50
N PRO A 437 -36.35 -20.94 -5.44
CA PRO A 437 -36.11 -22.35 -5.20
C PRO A 437 -36.61 -23.19 -6.37
N LYS A 438 -35.73 -23.97 -7.01
CA LYS A 438 -36.02 -24.79 -8.19
C LYS A 438 -37.20 -25.75 -8.02
N SER A 439 -37.49 -26.16 -6.78
CA SER A 439 -38.64 -27.02 -6.45
C SER A 439 -39.99 -26.33 -6.58
N THR A 440 -40.04 -25.00 -6.47
CA THR A 440 -41.29 -24.21 -6.49
C THR A 440 -41.43 -23.32 -7.72
N GLY A 441 -40.31 -22.88 -8.31
CA GLY A 441 -40.32 -21.97 -9.47
C GLY A 441 -40.87 -20.57 -9.19
N GLU A 442 -41.08 -20.21 -7.91
CA GLU A 442 -41.62 -18.91 -7.50
C GLU A 442 -40.57 -18.10 -6.75
N LEU A 443 -40.45 -16.81 -7.11
CA LEU A 443 -39.56 -15.87 -6.45
C LEU A 443 -40.00 -15.60 -4.99
N LYS A 444 -39.12 -15.89 -4.04
CA LYS A 444 -39.35 -15.73 -2.61
C LYS A 444 -38.62 -14.51 -2.05
N THR A 445 -39.39 -13.59 -1.48
CA THR A 445 -38.91 -12.33 -0.89
C THR A 445 -38.62 -12.40 0.61
N LYS A 446 -38.87 -13.55 1.26
CA LYS A 446 -38.72 -13.70 2.72
C LYS A 446 -37.31 -13.41 3.25
N PRO A 447 -36.22 -13.87 2.59
CA PRO A 447 -34.86 -13.52 3.01
C PRO A 447 -34.66 -11.99 3.04
N MET A 448 -35.04 -11.29 1.97
CA MET A 448 -34.96 -9.84 1.90
C MET A 448 -35.78 -9.14 2.99
N GLN A 449 -36.99 -9.61 3.29
CA GLN A 449 -37.82 -9.05 4.37
C GLN A 449 -37.12 -9.12 5.74
N ASN A 450 -36.41 -10.21 6.02
CA ASN A 450 -35.66 -10.37 7.27
C ASN A 450 -34.43 -9.45 7.31
N SER A 451 -33.70 -9.38 6.20
CA SER A 451 -32.58 -8.46 6.00
C SER A 451 -32.97 -7.02 6.30
N MET A 452 -34.11 -6.59 5.75
CA MET A 452 -34.68 -5.28 5.97
C MET A 452 -35.07 -5.00 7.42
N ARG A 453 -35.59 -6.00 8.12
CA ARG A 453 -35.88 -5.89 9.55
C ARG A 453 -34.60 -5.65 10.35
N ASN A 454 -33.53 -6.38 10.05
CA ASN A 454 -32.26 -6.26 10.75
C ASN A 454 -31.62 -4.88 10.51
N LEU A 455 -31.59 -4.41 9.26
CA LEU A 455 -31.06 -3.09 8.92
C LEU A 455 -31.75 -1.97 9.72
N ARG A 456 -33.09 -2.01 9.77
CA ARG A 456 -33.88 -1.04 10.55
C ARG A 456 -33.68 -1.18 12.05
N ALA A 457 -33.56 -2.41 12.55
CA ALA A 457 -33.28 -2.65 13.97
C ALA A 457 -31.90 -2.10 14.39
N SER A 458 -30.94 -2.05 13.45
CA SER A 458 -29.63 -1.42 13.66
C SER A 458 -29.63 0.10 13.46
N GLY A 459 -30.80 0.73 13.22
CA GLY A 459 -30.93 2.18 13.14
C GLY A 459 -30.78 2.78 11.74
N LEU A 460 -30.63 1.97 10.68
CA LEU A 460 -30.53 2.45 9.30
C LEU A 460 -31.81 2.19 8.51
N THR A 461 -32.20 3.15 7.67
CA THR A 461 -33.28 2.98 6.69
C THR A 461 -32.71 3.12 5.28
N PRO A 462 -33.05 2.22 4.34
CA PRO A 462 -32.54 2.30 2.98
C PRO A 462 -33.30 3.36 2.18
N ASP A 463 -32.56 4.19 1.47
CA ASP A 463 -33.10 5.09 0.45
C ASP A 463 -33.31 4.35 -0.88
N LEU A 464 -32.50 3.31 -1.14
CA LEU A 464 -32.60 2.45 -2.32
C LEU A 464 -32.52 0.98 -1.91
N LEU A 465 -33.44 0.16 -2.41
CA LEU A 465 -33.46 -1.29 -2.18
C LEU A 465 -33.15 -2.03 -3.48
N VAL A 466 -31.93 -2.56 -3.59
CA VAL A 466 -31.47 -3.32 -4.74
C VAL A 466 -31.75 -4.80 -4.50
N CYS A 467 -32.62 -5.37 -5.32
CA CYS A 467 -33.04 -6.76 -5.26
C CYS A 467 -32.36 -7.56 -6.37
N ARG A 468 -31.37 -8.39 -6.02
CA ARG A 468 -30.73 -9.32 -6.95
C ARG A 468 -31.59 -10.57 -7.16
N SER A 469 -31.79 -10.99 -8.40
CA SER A 469 -32.58 -12.17 -8.76
C SER A 469 -32.01 -12.91 -9.99
N GLU A 470 -32.46 -14.13 -10.26
CA GLU A 470 -32.10 -14.84 -11.50
C GLU A 470 -32.85 -14.26 -12.72
N ARG A 471 -34.10 -13.83 -12.52
CA ARG A 471 -34.98 -13.28 -13.57
C ARG A 471 -35.48 -11.88 -13.23
N PRO A 472 -35.92 -11.08 -14.22
CA PRO A 472 -36.51 -9.77 -13.98
C PRO A 472 -37.70 -9.82 -13.02
N LEU A 473 -37.81 -8.83 -12.14
CA LEU A 473 -38.90 -8.73 -11.17
C LEU A 473 -40.16 -8.16 -11.85
N ASN A 474 -41.29 -8.86 -11.71
CA ASN A 474 -42.56 -8.35 -12.19
C ASN A 474 -43.10 -7.21 -11.28
N LYS A 475 -44.03 -6.42 -11.81
CA LYS A 475 -44.59 -5.24 -11.11
C LYS A 475 -45.23 -5.60 -9.77
N ALA A 476 -46.05 -6.65 -9.73
CA ALA A 476 -46.74 -7.08 -8.50
C ALA A 476 -45.76 -7.48 -7.38
N LEU A 477 -44.64 -8.13 -7.73
CA LEU A 477 -43.59 -8.47 -6.77
C LEU A 477 -42.86 -7.23 -6.28
N ARG A 478 -42.57 -6.27 -7.17
CA ARG A 478 -41.98 -4.98 -6.79
C ARG A 478 -42.89 -4.18 -5.85
N GLU A 479 -44.20 -4.12 -6.11
CA GLU A 479 -45.18 -3.48 -5.23
C GLU A 479 -45.23 -4.15 -3.86
N LYS A 480 -45.19 -5.49 -3.81
CA LYS A 480 -45.07 -6.23 -2.55
C LYS A 480 -43.78 -5.89 -1.81
N ILE A 481 -42.64 -5.81 -2.51
CA ILE A 481 -41.36 -5.47 -1.92
C ILE A 481 -41.38 -4.03 -1.36
N ALA A 482 -41.90 -3.08 -2.12
CA ALA A 482 -42.05 -1.68 -1.73
C ALA A 482 -42.87 -1.56 -0.43
N ALA A 483 -44.04 -2.20 -0.38
CA ALA A 483 -44.92 -2.18 0.80
C ALA A 483 -44.25 -2.77 2.06
N PHE A 484 -43.50 -3.87 1.95
CA PHE A 484 -42.77 -4.47 3.08
C PHE A 484 -41.50 -3.68 3.46
N GLY A 485 -40.81 -3.14 2.45
CA GLY A 485 -39.61 -2.33 2.60
C GLY A 485 -39.88 -0.99 3.25
N MET A 486 -41.12 -0.50 3.17
CA MET A 486 -41.52 0.87 3.50
C MET A 486 -40.75 1.87 2.64
N VAL A 487 -40.63 1.56 1.35
CA VAL A 487 -39.99 2.37 0.32
C VAL A 487 -40.94 2.53 -0.86
N GLU A 488 -40.76 3.58 -1.65
CA GLU A 488 -41.53 3.81 -2.85
C GLU A 488 -41.22 2.79 -3.94
N LEU A 489 -42.17 2.57 -4.86
CA LEU A 489 -42.02 1.58 -5.94
C LEU A 489 -40.77 1.85 -6.81
N GLN A 490 -40.45 3.13 -7.03
CA GLN A 490 -39.30 3.58 -7.80
C GLN A 490 -37.97 3.24 -7.11
N GLN A 491 -37.95 3.19 -5.76
CA GLN A 491 -36.76 2.88 -4.96
C GLN A 491 -36.45 1.37 -4.92
N VAL A 492 -37.34 0.52 -5.45
CA VAL A 492 -37.12 -0.93 -5.58
C VAL A 492 -36.50 -1.23 -6.94
N ILE A 493 -35.20 -1.52 -6.93
CA ILE A 493 -34.40 -1.77 -8.14
C ILE A 493 -34.22 -3.27 -8.33
N GLY A 494 -34.62 -3.80 -9.48
CA GLY A 494 -34.45 -5.21 -9.81
C GLY A 494 -33.19 -5.43 -10.64
N VAL A 495 -32.22 -6.18 -10.12
CA VAL A 495 -30.98 -6.53 -10.83
C VAL A 495 -30.96 -8.04 -11.07
N HIS A 496 -31.27 -8.45 -12.29
CA HIS A 496 -31.29 -9.87 -12.65
C HIS A 496 -29.92 -10.33 -13.15
N ASP A 497 -29.70 -11.64 -13.24
CA ASP A 497 -28.47 -12.18 -13.82
C ASP A 497 -28.39 -11.79 -15.31
N VAL A 498 -27.26 -11.19 -15.69
CA VAL A 498 -26.98 -10.66 -17.03
C VAL A 498 -25.84 -11.43 -17.70
N SER A 499 -25.74 -11.37 -19.04
CA SER A 499 -24.71 -12.10 -19.80
C SER A 499 -23.28 -11.68 -19.45
N ASN A 500 -23.08 -10.40 -19.16
CA ASN A 500 -21.80 -9.85 -18.75
C ASN A 500 -21.99 -8.72 -17.73
N ILE A 501 -20.99 -8.54 -16.86
CA ILE A 501 -21.04 -7.60 -15.72
C ILE A 501 -21.17 -6.13 -16.15
N TYR A 502 -20.81 -5.80 -17.39
CA TYR A 502 -20.85 -4.43 -17.91
C TYR A 502 -22.27 -3.97 -18.28
N LYS A 503 -23.26 -4.87 -18.26
CA LYS A 503 -24.68 -4.54 -18.36
C LYS A 503 -25.28 -4.00 -17.08
N VAL A 504 -24.67 -4.26 -15.92
CA VAL A 504 -25.23 -3.85 -14.62
C VAL A 504 -25.35 -2.33 -14.50
N PRO A 505 -24.34 -1.50 -14.84
CA PRO A 505 -24.50 -0.05 -14.87
C PRO A 505 -25.65 0.41 -15.79
N LEU A 506 -25.81 -0.21 -16.95
CA LEU A 506 -26.88 0.13 -17.92
C LEU A 506 -28.26 -0.16 -17.35
N LEU A 507 -28.42 -1.31 -16.69
CA LEU A 507 -29.67 -1.69 -16.03
C LEU A 507 -30.04 -0.77 -14.86
N LEU A 508 -29.04 -0.21 -14.16
CA LEU A 508 -29.27 0.79 -13.12
C LEU A 508 -29.67 2.15 -13.74
N HIS A 509 -29.08 2.51 -14.88
CA HIS A 509 -29.47 3.71 -15.64
C HIS A 509 -30.92 3.64 -16.12
N GLU A 510 -31.33 2.51 -16.71
CA GLU A 510 -32.71 2.27 -17.18
C GLU A 510 -33.77 2.39 -16.07
N GLN A 511 -33.36 2.20 -14.81
CA GLN A 511 -34.22 2.30 -13.63
C GLN A 511 -34.12 3.67 -12.93
N ASN A 512 -33.55 4.69 -13.58
CA ASN A 512 -33.41 6.08 -13.11
C ASN A 512 -32.70 6.22 -11.75
N VAL A 513 -31.72 5.36 -11.49
CA VAL A 513 -31.00 5.35 -10.20
C VAL A 513 -30.17 6.61 -10.01
N LEU A 514 -29.62 7.19 -11.08
CA LEU A 514 -28.83 8.41 -11.00
C LEU A 514 -29.66 9.59 -10.51
N GLU A 515 -30.84 9.78 -11.10
CA GLU A 515 -31.78 10.86 -10.79
C GLU A 515 -32.17 10.81 -9.31
N MET A 516 -32.43 9.60 -8.80
CA MET A 516 -32.70 9.37 -7.37
C MET A 516 -31.51 9.77 -6.50
N ILE A 517 -30.27 9.48 -6.90
CA ILE A 517 -29.07 9.88 -6.15
C ILE A 517 -28.93 11.40 -6.13
N VAL A 518 -29.05 12.05 -7.31
CA VAL A 518 -28.92 13.50 -7.46
C VAL A 518 -29.96 14.24 -6.62
N GLU A 519 -31.22 13.80 -6.67
CA GLU A 519 -32.31 14.39 -5.88
C GLU A 519 -32.10 14.19 -4.37
N ARG A 520 -31.66 12.99 -3.96
CA ARG A 520 -31.53 12.61 -2.55
C ARG A 520 -30.34 13.25 -1.85
N LEU A 521 -29.23 13.43 -2.56
CA LEU A 521 -27.99 14.03 -2.04
C LEU A 521 -27.85 15.52 -2.38
N LYS A 522 -28.81 16.09 -3.14
CA LYS A 522 -28.79 17.47 -3.63
C LYS A 522 -27.51 17.78 -4.40
N LEU A 523 -27.10 16.85 -5.26
CA LEU A 523 -25.93 17.04 -6.11
C LEU A 523 -26.23 18.10 -7.18
N THR A 524 -25.21 18.89 -7.52
CA THR A 524 -25.30 19.86 -8.61
C THR A 524 -25.57 19.12 -9.92
N ALA A 525 -26.63 19.49 -10.62
CA ALA A 525 -26.96 18.89 -11.91
C ALA A 525 -25.87 19.22 -12.93
N VAL A 526 -25.38 18.21 -13.64
CA VAL A 526 -24.44 18.38 -14.74
C VAL A 526 -25.24 18.61 -16.03
N ASN A 527 -24.90 19.65 -16.79
CA ASN A 527 -25.59 19.97 -18.04
C ASN A 527 -25.48 18.81 -19.04
N ALA A 528 -26.58 18.47 -19.72
CA ALA A 528 -26.65 17.33 -20.66
C ALA A 528 -25.61 17.41 -21.80
N GLU A 529 -25.33 18.61 -22.31
CA GLU A 529 -24.26 18.84 -23.30
C GLU A 529 -22.86 18.58 -22.72
N GLY A 530 -22.65 18.92 -21.44
CA GLY A 530 -21.42 18.62 -20.72
C GLY A 530 -21.22 17.12 -20.55
N THR A 531 -22.28 16.38 -20.23
CA THR A 531 -22.24 14.92 -20.03
C THR A 531 -21.80 14.15 -21.27
N LEU A 532 -22.19 14.58 -22.47
CA LEU A 532 -21.80 13.93 -23.72
C LEU A 532 -20.31 14.09 -24.06
N ILE A 533 -19.68 15.17 -23.56
CA ILE A 533 -18.25 15.48 -23.79
C ILE A 533 -17.36 14.70 -22.81
N LEU A 534 -17.90 14.22 -21.69
CA LEU A 534 -17.14 13.51 -20.67
C LEU A 534 -16.58 12.19 -21.16
N LYS A 535 -15.40 11.83 -20.62
CA LYS A 535 -14.78 10.53 -20.82
C LYS A 535 -14.34 9.97 -19.46
N PRO A 536 -14.80 8.78 -19.04
CA PRO A 536 -15.72 7.87 -19.77
C PRO A 536 -17.18 8.34 -19.74
N ASN A 537 -17.96 7.98 -20.76
CA ASN A 537 -19.42 8.18 -20.80
C ASN A 537 -20.15 6.82 -20.93
N LEU A 538 -21.48 6.82 -20.80
CA LEU A 538 -22.26 5.59 -20.81
C LEU A 538 -22.23 4.86 -22.17
N PHE A 539 -22.02 5.59 -23.28
CA PHE A 539 -21.90 5.01 -24.62
C PHE A 539 -20.75 4.00 -24.72
N GLN A 540 -19.61 4.29 -24.09
CA GLN A 540 -18.47 3.36 -24.04
C GLN A 540 -18.83 2.04 -23.37
N TRP A 541 -19.66 2.08 -22.31
CA TRP A 541 -20.13 0.89 -21.59
C TRP A 541 -21.15 0.09 -22.39
N ILE A 542 -22.06 0.76 -23.11
CA ILE A 542 -22.99 0.10 -24.05
C ILE A 542 -22.21 -0.66 -25.12
N HIS A 543 -21.24 0.01 -25.76
CA HIS A 543 -20.41 -0.61 -26.78
C HIS A 543 -19.61 -1.80 -26.24
N LEU A 544 -18.95 -1.64 -25.09
CA LEU A 544 -18.19 -2.70 -24.43
C LEU A 544 -19.06 -3.91 -24.10
N SER A 545 -20.24 -3.67 -23.51
CA SER A 545 -21.21 -4.72 -23.17
C SER A 545 -21.63 -5.51 -24.41
N ASN A 546 -21.95 -4.82 -25.51
CA ASN A 546 -22.37 -5.46 -26.76
C ASN A 546 -21.23 -6.23 -27.42
N LEU A 547 -20.00 -5.68 -27.38
CA LEU A 547 -18.82 -6.34 -27.90
C LEU A 547 -18.57 -7.67 -27.18
N CYS A 548 -18.73 -7.72 -25.86
CA CYS A 548 -18.54 -8.94 -25.07
C CYS A 548 -19.43 -10.11 -25.54
N ASP A 549 -20.60 -9.81 -26.09
CA ASP A 549 -21.56 -10.82 -26.55
C ASP A 549 -21.42 -11.14 -28.06
N SER A 550 -20.54 -10.43 -28.79
CA SER A 550 -20.49 -10.46 -30.27
C SER A 550 -19.54 -11.50 -30.90
N PHE A 551 -18.55 -11.99 -30.15
CA PHE A 551 -17.52 -12.88 -30.68
C PHE A 551 -17.66 -14.31 -30.12
N HIS A 552 -17.34 -15.30 -30.96
CA HIS A 552 -17.51 -16.73 -30.63
C HIS A 552 -16.24 -17.59 -30.84
N GLU A 553 -15.20 -17.05 -31.47
CA GLU A 553 -13.94 -17.80 -31.67
C GLU A 553 -13.22 -17.99 -30.33
N GLU A 554 -13.00 -19.24 -29.93
CA GLU A 554 -12.39 -19.56 -28.64
C GLU A 554 -10.86 -19.39 -28.65
N VAL A 555 -10.31 -18.94 -27.52
CA VAL A 555 -8.88 -19.04 -27.19
C VAL A 555 -8.72 -19.75 -25.84
N ARG A 556 -7.99 -20.86 -25.83
CA ARG A 556 -7.78 -21.68 -24.62
C ARG A 556 -6.43 -21.40 -24.00
N ILE A 557 -6.45 -20.91 -22.75
CA ILE A 557 -5.25 -20.60 -21.98
C ILE A 557 -5.15 -21.55 -20.79
N ALA A 558 -3.99 -22.18 -20.63
CA ALA A 558 -3.64 -22.97 -19.46
C ALA A 558 -3.16 -22.06 -18.33
N LEU A 559 -3.86 -22.05 -17.20
CA LEU A 559 -3.41 -21.38 -15.97
C LEU A 559 -2.85 -22.42 -15.01
N VAL A 560 -1.52 -22.42 -14.84
CA VAL A 560 -0.81 -23.42 -14.03
C VAL A 560 -0.51 -22.87 -12.64
N GLY A 561 -1.40 -23.15 -11.70
CA GLY A 561 -1.40 -22.57 -10.37
C GLY A 561 -1.38 -23.60 -9.24
N LYS A 562 -1.18 -23.10 -8.02
CA LYS A 562 -1.27 -23.86 -6.77
C LYS A 562 -2.69 -23.87 -6.21
N TYR A 563 -3.44 -22.78 -6.42
CA TYR A 563 -4.76 -22.54 -5.81
C TYR A 563 -5.92 -22.79 -6.77
N VAL A 564 -5.74 -23.64 -7.77
CA VAL A 564 -6.68 -23.81 -8.89
C VAL A 564 -8.06 -24.38 -8.52
N GLN A 565 -8.21 -24.92 -7.32
CA GLN A 565 -9.51 -25.39 -6.83
C GLN A 565 -10.50 -24.25 -6.55
N ILE A 566 -9.98 -23.06 -6.27
CA ILE A 566 -10.77 -21.86 -6.00
C ILE A 566 -10.42 -20.82 -7.07
N PRO A 567 -11.27 -20.64 -8.10
CA PRO A 567 -11.02 -19.67 -9.16
C PRO A 567 -10.76 -18.24 -8.65
N ASP A 568 -11.35 -17.88 -7.51
CA ASP A 568 -11.21 -16.56 -6.89
C ASP A 568 -9.80 -16.26 -6.36
N ALA A 569 -8.97 -17.29 -6.14
CA ALA A 569 -7.56 -17.10 -5.78
C ALA A 569 -6.72 -16.48 -6.93
N TYR A 570 -7.27 -16.43 -8.14
CA TYR A 570 -6.69 -15.81 -9.33
C TYR A 570 -7.66 -14.82 -9.99
N ALA A 571 -8.58 -14.23 -9.22
CA ALA A 571 -9.65 -13.40 -9.76
C ALA A 571 -9.15 -12.19 -10.54
N SER A 572 -8.07 -11.52 -10.11
CA SER A 572 -7.48 -10.40 -10.85
C SER A 572 -6.96 -10.85 -12.20
N LEU A 573 -6.21 -11.95 -12.23
CA LEU A 573 -5.65 -12.51 -13.46
C LEU A 573 -6.75 -12.96 -14.41
N ASN A 574 -7.78 -13.63 -13.90
CA ASN A 574 -8.95 -14.04 -14.68
C ASN A 574 -9.66 -12.85 -15.32
N LYS A 575 -9.87 -11.76 -14.57
CA LYS A 575 -10.47 -10.52 -15.09
C LYS A 575 -9.58 -9.87 -16.15
N ALA A 576 -8.28 -9.79 -15.90
CA ALA A 576 -7.33 -9.16 -16.82
C ALA A 576 -7.15 -9.96 -18.14
N LEU A 577 -7.19 -11.29 -18.08
CA LEU A 577 -7.24 -12.15 -19.27
C LEU A 577 -8.54 -11.96 -20.04
N ARG A 578 -9.69 -11.82 -19.36
CA ARG A 578 -10.97 -11.52 -20.02
C ARG A 578 -10.94 -10.17 -20.72
N HIS A 579 -10.40 -9.12 -20.10
CA HIS A 579 -10.22 -7.82 -20.75
C HIS A 579 -9.38 -7.96 -22.03
N SER A 580 -8.27 -8.70 -21.95
CA SER A 580 -7.38 -8.95 -23.08
C SER A 580 -8.09 -9.72 -24.21
N ALA A 581 -8.88 -10.74 -23.87
CA ALA A 581 -9.64 -11.54 -24.81
C ALA A 581 -10.76 -10.76 -25.51
N ILE A 582 -11.46 -9.87 -24.78
CA ILE A 582 -12.46 -8.97 -25.36
C ILE A 582 -11.83 -8.09 -26.45
N HIS A 583 -10.64 -7.53 -26.19
CA HIS A 583 -9.93 -6.68 -27.17
C HIS A 583 -9.38 -7.49 -28.36
N ALA A 584 -9.02 -8.75 -28.14
CA ALA A 584 -8.64 -9.67 -29.21
C ALA A 584 -9.84 -10.28 -29.96
N LYS A 585 -11.08 -9.97 -29.54
CA LYS A 585 -12.33 -10.55 -30.05
C LYS A 585 -12.31 -12.08 -30.01
N ARG A 586 -11.95 -12.63 -28.83
CA ARG A 586 -11.88 -14.07 -28.57
C ARG A 586 -12.67 -14.44 -27.32
N GLN A 587 -13.38 -15.55 -27.38
CA GLN A 587 -14.02 -16.15 -26.21
C GLN A 587 -12.97 -16.89 -25.38
N LEU A 588 -12.68 -16.36 -24.20
CA LEU A 588 -11.64 -16.92 -23.32
C LEU A 588 -12.12 -18.19 -22.63
N VAL A 589 -11.35 -19.28 -22.78
CA VAL A 589 -11.51 -20.51 -22.01
C VAL A 589 -10.26 -20.74 -21.16
N ILE A 590 -10.39 -20.60 -19.85
CA ILE A 590 -9.29 -20.84 -18.90
C ILE A 590 -9.34 -22.31 -18.45
N SER A 591 -8.27 -23.05 -18.73
CA SER A 591 -8.08 -24.41 -18.23
C SER A 591 -7.16 -24.36 -17.01
N TYR A 592 -7.72 -24.57 -15.83
CA TYR A 592 -6.98 -24.53 -14.57
C TYR A 592 -6.24 -25.85 -14.32
N ILE A 593 -4.92 -25.78 -14.13
CA ILE A 593 -4.07 -26.94 -13.94
C ILE A 593 -3.32 -26.83 -12.61
N HIS A 594 -3.48 -27.85 -11.77
CA HIS A 594 -2.80 -27.92 -10.48
C HIS A 594 -1.33 -28.25 -10.68
N SER A 595 -0.43 -27.36 -10.22
CA SER A 595 1.00 -27.50 -10.47
C SER A 595 1.62 -28.79 -9.90
N GLU A 596 1.08 -29.35 -8.82
CA GLU A 596 1.56 -30.62 -8.25
C GLU A 596 1.21 -31.85 -9.11
N HIS A 597 0.16 -31.77 -9.94
CA HIS A 597 -0.15 -32.87 -10.85
C HIS A 597 0.87 -33.00 -11.98
N LEU A 598 1.73 -32.00 -12.17
CA LEU A 598 2.74 -31.97 -13.23
C LEU A 598 4.11 -32.49 -12.77
N GLN A 599 4.23 -32.89 -11.50
CA GLN A 599 5.45 -33.46 -10.95
C GLN A 599 5.53 -34.96 -11.23
N GLU A 600 6.72 -35.49 -11.50
CA GLU A 600 6.91 -36.93 -11.67
C GLU A 600 7.00 -37.60 -10.31
N ILE A 601 5.90 -38.19 -9.84
CA ILE A 601 5.82 -38.92 -8.56
C ILE A 601 5.49 -40.39 -8.84
N ASN A 602 6.20 -41.31 -8.21
CA ASN A 602 5.98 -42.75 -8.30
C ASN A 602 4.74 -43.19 -7.48
N ASP A 603 3.56 -42.70 -7.85
CA ASP A 603 2.27 -43.14 -7.29
C ASP A 603 1.24 -43.42 -8.40
N SER A 604 0.50 -44.52 -8.25
CA SER A 604 -0.54 -44.98 -9.16
C SER A 604 -1.70 -44.00 -9.33
N SER A 605 -2.13 -43.35 -8.23
CA SER A 605 -3.23 -42.37 -8.26
C SER A 605 -2.80 -41.07 -8.95
N HIS A 606 -1.56 -40.65 -8.70
CA HIS A 606 -0.93 -39.47 -9.29
C HIS A 606 -0.74 -39.62 -10.80
N THR A 607 -0.38 -40.81 -11.27
CA THR A 607 -0.15 -41.09 -12.70
C THR A 607 -1.36 -40.72 -13.59
N THR A 608 -2.58 -40.91 -13.11
CA THR A 608 -3.80 -40.55 -13.86
C THR A 608 -3.99 -39.04 -13.93
N ASN A 609 -3.82 -38.35 -12.80
CA ASN A 609 -3.92 -36.89 -12.73
C ASN A 609 -2.81 -36.20 -13.53
N TYR A 610 -1.60 -36.77 -13.52
CA TYR A 610 -0.46 -36.31 -14.32
C TYR A 610 -0.75 -36.38 -15.82
N LYS A 611 -1.22 -37.53 -16.32
CA LYS A 611 -1.58 -37.68 -17.74
C LYS A 611 -2.66 -36.69 -18.15
N ARG A 612 -3.73 -36.57 -17.35
CA ARG A 612 -4.84 -35.64 -17.62
C ARG A 612 -4.38 -34.17 -17.63
N ALA A 613 -3.50 -33.79 -16.72
CA ALA A 613 -2.96 -32.43 -16.66
C ALA A 613 -2.17 -32.09 -17.94
N TRP A 614 -1.30 -32.99 -18.38
CA TRP A 614 -0.52 -32.81 -19.62
C TRP A 614 -1.38 -32.85 -20.89
N GLU A 615 -2.39 -33.73 -20.95
CA GLU A 615 -3.37 -33.75 -22.05
C GLU A 615 -4.11 -32.40 -22.16
N THR A 616 -4.50 -31.83 -21.03
CA THR A 616 -5.17 -30.52 -20.98
C THR A 616 -4.23 -29.39 -21.45
N ILE A 617 -2.97 -29.40 -21.02
CA ILE A 617 -1.96 -28.41 -21.47
C ILE A 617 -1.76 -28.47 -22.98
N LYS A 618 -1.66 -29.67 -23.55
CA LYS A 618 -1.47 -29.88 -25.00
C LYS A 618 -2.62 -29.33 -25.85
N GLN A 619 -3.82 -29.16 -25.28
CA GLN A 619 -4.98 -28.58 -25.95
C GLN A 619 -5.03 -27.05 -25.88
N CYS A 620 -4.17 -26.42 -25.07
CA CYS A 620 -4.16 -24.97 -24.88
C CYS A 620 -3.23 -24.28 -25.88
N GLN A 621 -3.60 -23.08 -26.33
CA GLN A 621 -2.82 -22.26 -27.27
C GLN A 621 -1.86 -21.30 -26.57
N GLY A 622 -1.99 -21.13 -25.25
CA GLY A 622 -1.08 -20.32 -24.45
C GLY A 622 -1.06 -20.79 -23.00
N ILE A 623 0.02 -20.45 -22.30
CA ILE A 623 0.28 -20.86 -20.92
C ILE A 623 0.59 -19.61 -20.08
N VAL A 624 -0.03 -19.51 -18.91
CA VAL A 624 0.30 -18.51 -17.89
C VAL A 624 0.64 -19.20 -16.57
N VAL A 625 1.78 -18.81 -16.00
CA VAL A 625 2.20 -19.26 -14.66
C VAL A 625 2.16 -18.03 -13.74
N PRO A 626 1.16 -17.95 -12.84
CA PRO A 626 1.01 -16.83 -11.91
C PRO A 626 2.02 -16.88 -10.76
N GLY A 627 2.02 -15.79 -9.99
CA GLY A 627 2.73 -15.67 -8.72
C GLY A 627 2.34 -16.77 -7.71
N GLY A 628 3.14 -16.90 -6.66
CA GLY A 628 2.90 -17.83 -5.57
C GLY A 628 4.04 -17.80 -4.55
N PHE A 629 3.91 -18.60 -3.51
CA PHE A 629 4.88 -18.66 -2.41
C PHE A 629 5.08 -20.10 -1.93
N GLY A 630 6.31 -20.37 -1.48
CA GLY A 630 6.77 -21.64 -0.95
C GLY A 630 7.06 -22.71 -2.01
N GLY A 631 7.83 -23.73 -1.65
CA GLY A 631 8.34 -24.76 -2.58
C GLY A 631 7.30 -25.73 -3.16
N ARG A 632 6.05 -25.66 -2.72
CA ARG A 632 5.00 -26.61 -3.15
C ARG A 632 4.59 -26.35 -4.59
N GLY A 633 4.61 -27.37 -5.43
CA GLY A 633 4.20 -27.26 -6.84
C GLY A 633 5.25 -26.65 -7.78
N VAL A 634 6.40 -26.19 -7.28
CA VAL A 634 7.40 -25.44 -8.07
C VAL A 634 7.99 -26.27 -9.21
N GLU A 635 8.41 -27.52 -8.97
CA GLU A 635 8.99 -28.37 -10.02
C GLU A 635 8.00 -28.64 -11.18
N GLY A 636 6.69 -28.70 -10.90
CA GLY A 636 5.67 -28.81 -11.94
C GLY A 636 5.55 -27.54 -12.79
N LYS A 637 5.72 -26.35 -12.18
CA LYS A 637 5.78 -25.08 -12.92
C LYS A 637 7.02 -25.02 -13.82
N ILE A 638 8.17 -25.45 -13.30
CA ILE A 638 9.44 -25.53 -14.05
C ILE A 638 9.28 -26.48 -15.26
N ALA A 639 8.66 -27.64 -15.08
CA ALA A 639 8.39 -28.59 -16.16
C ALA A 639 7.53 -27.98 -17.29
N VAL A 640 6.52 -27.17 -16.93
CA VAL A 640 5.69 -26.49 -17.93
C VAL A 640 6.44 -25.37 -18.65
N CYS A 641 7.32 -24.64 -17.96
CA CYS A 641 8.18 -23.63 -18.60
C CYS A 641 9.04 -24.28 -19.70
N LYS A 642 9.61 -25.46 -19.40
CA LYS A 642 10.38 -26.26 -20.36
C LYS A 642 9.52 -26.66 -21.57
N TYR A 643 8.34 -27.20 -21.31
CA TYR A 643 7.40 -27.61 -22.35
C TYR A 643 7.03 -26.43 -23.27
N ALA A 644 6.70 -25.27 -22.69
CA ALA A 644 6.36 -24.09 -23.46
C ALA A 644 7.51 -23.65 -24.38
N ARG A 645 8.74 -23.58 -23.83
CA ARG A 645 9.95 -23.23 -24.57
C ARG A 645 10.25 -24.18 -25.72
N GLU A 646 10.18 -25.48 -25.48
CA GLU A 646 10.57 -26.50 -26.46
C GLU A 646 9.54 -26.69 -27.59
N ASN A 647 8.27 -26.35 -27.32
CA ASN A 647 7.18 -26.53 -28.29
C ASN A 647 6.70 -25.20 -28.91
N ASN A 648 7.41 -24.10 -28.68
CA ASN A 648 7.06 -22.76 -29.17
C ASN A 648 5.65 -22.30 -28.77
N ILE A 649 5.20 -22.62 -27.55
CA ILE A 649 3.86 -22.27 -27.07
C ILE A 649 3.93 -20.92 -26.35
N PRO A 650 3.09 -19.94 -26.73
CA PRO A 650 2.99 -18.65 -26.04
C PRO A 650 2.93 -18.77 -24.52
N PHE A 651 3.84 -18.10 -23.83
CA PHE A 651 4.06 -18.21 -22.40
C PHE A 651 4.19 -16.84 -21.73
N LEU A 652 3.53 -16.69 -20.58
CA LEU A 652 3.72 -15.57 -19.65
C LEU A 652 3.99 -16.09 -18.24
N GLY A 653 5.16 -15.76 -17.70
CA GLY A 653 5.52 -15.97 -16.30
C GLY A 653 5.33 -14.69 -15.50
N ILE A 654 4.52 -14.72 -14.43
CA ILE A 654 4.25 -13.56 -13.56
C ILE A 654 4.87 -13.82 -12.19
N CYS A 655 5.71 -12.91 -11.71
CA CYS A 655 6.39 -12.98 -10.41
C CYS A 655 7.12 -14.34 -10.26
N LEU A 656 6.62 -15.24 -9.42
CA LEU A 656 7.15 -16.61 -9.31
C LEU A 656 7.22 -17.36 -10.65
N GLY A 657 6.29 -17.11 -11.58
CA GLY A 657 6.34 -17.72 -12.91
C GLY A 657 7.57 -17.31 -13.73
N MET A 658 8.00 -16.05 -13.62
CA MET A 658 9.26 -15.58 -14.20
C MET A 658 10.44 -16.32 -13.57
N GLN A 659 10.47 -16.42 -12.25
CA GLN A 659 11.54 -17.10 -11.51
C GLN A 659 11.66 -18.59 -11.89
N CYS A 660 10.53 -19.30 -12.01
CA CYS A 660 10.51 -20.69 -12.46
C CYS A 660 11.08 -20.86 -13.87
N ALA A 661 10.77 -19.94 -14.79
CA ALA A 661 11.30 -19.97 -16.16
C ALA A 661 12.81 -19.72 -16.20
N VAL A 662 13.32 -18.79 -15.37
CA VAL A 662 14.77 -18.55 -15.26
C VAL A 662 15.49 -19.77 -14.70
N ILE A 663 14.93 -20.43 -13.67
CA ILE A 663 15.48 -21.67 -13.10
C ILE A 663 15.50 -22.78 -14.16
N GLU A 664 14.41 -22.96 -14.91
CA GLU A 664 14.33 -23.93 -16.01
C GLU A 664 15.43 -23.71 -17.05
N PHE A 665 15.56 -22.47 -17.51
CA PHE A 665 16.51 -22.09 -18.55
C PHE A 665 17.96 -22.28 -18.08
N ALA A 666 18.26 -21.93 -16.83
CA ALA A 666 19.57 -22.14 -16.22
C ALA A 666 19.94 -23.63 -16.18
N ARG A 667 18.99 -24.51 -15.81
CA ARG A 667 19.19 -25.96 -15.71
C ARG A 667 19.39 -26.61 -17.08
N ASN A 668 18.52 -26.31 -18.05
CA ASN A 668 18.44 -27.06 -19.30
C ASN A 668 19.27 -26.45 -20.44
N VAL A 669 19.41 -25.11 -20.50
CA VAL A 669 20.11 -24.43 -21.60
C VAL A 669 21.52 -24.00 -21.19
N CYS A 670 21.69 -23.42 -20.00
CA CYS A 670 22.99 -22.94 -19.53
C CYS A 670 23.85 -24.03 -18.83
N GLY A 671 23.30 -25.23 -18.66
CA GLY A 671 24.00 -26.37 -18.04
C GLY A 671 24.29 -26.22 -16.54
N ILE A 672 23.64 -25.28 -15.85
CA ILE A 672 23.82 -25.05 -14.40
C ILE A 672 23.00 -26.10 -13.65
N LYS A 673 23.58 -27.29 -13.48
CA LYS A 673 22.95 -28.40 -12.75
C LYS A 673 22.69 -27.99 -11.30
N GLY A 674 21.46 -28.21 -10.84
CA GLY A 674 21.05 -27.85 -9.47
C GLY A 674 20.70 -26.37 -9.27
N ALA A 675 20.62 -25.57 -10.34
CA ALA A 675 20.13 -24.19 -10.25
C ALA A 675 18.77 -24.13 -9.53
N ASN A 676 18.66 -23.26 -8.52
CA ASN A 676 17.43 -23.11 -7.74
C ASN A 676 17.30 -21.70 -7.14
N SER A 677 16.16 -21.44 -6.49
CA SER A 677 15.92 -20.26 -5.66
C SER A 677 16.32 -20.53 -4.21
N THR A 678 16.89 -19.53 -3.56
CA THR A 678 17.12 -19.55 -2.10
C THR A 678 15.82 -19.57 -1.29
N GLU A 679 14.66 -19.32 -1.91
CA GLU A 679 13.34 -19.53 -1.28
C GLU A 679 13.04 -21.02 -1.04
N PHE A 680 13.42 -21.89 -1.99
CA PHE A 680 13.03 -23.30 -1.99
C PHE A 680 14.14 -24.22 -1.49
N ASP A 681 15.38 -23.85 -1.75
CA ASP A 681 16.55 -24.59 -1.36
C ASP A 681 17.62 -23.62 -0.82
N MET A 682 17.80 -23.62 0.50
CA MET A 682 18.82 -22.77 1.14
C MET A 682 20.25 -23.33 0.99
N THR A 683 20.41 -24.54 0.45
CA THR A 683 21.72 -25.21 0.31
C THR A 683 22.44 -24.86 -0.99
N VAL A 684 21.74 -24.28 -1.98
CA VAL A 684 22.39 -23.86 -3.23
C VAL A 684 23.41 -22.76 -2.97
N VAL A 685 24.58 -22.85 -3.60
CA VAL A 685 25.69 -21.90 -3.46
C VAL A 685 26.28 -21.51 -4.82
N GLY A 686 26.93 -20.34 -4.89
CA GLY A 686 27.62 -19.90 -6.10
C GLY A 686 26.68 -19.72 -7.28
N GLU A 687 27.05 -20.23 -8.46
CA GLU A 687 26.24 -20.11 -9.70
C GLU A 687 24.90 -20.86 -9.65
N GLN A 688 24.72 -21.80 -8.72
CA GLN A 688 23.44 -22.49 -8.54
C GLN A 688 22.35 -21.59 -7.93
N GLN A 689 22.75 -20.49 -7.28
CA GLN A 689 21.84 -19.48 -6.73
C GLN A 689 21.34 -18.56 -7.84
N VAL A 690 20.37 -19.03 -8.61
CA VAL A 690 19.83 -18.29 -9.75
C VAL A 690 18.82 -17.23 -9.31
N VAL A 691 18.10 -17.48 -8.22
CA VAL A 691 17.16 -16.54 -7.60
C VAL A 691 17.53 -16.39 -6.13
N ILE A 692 17.67 -15.16 -5.65
CA ILE A 692 18.17 -14.80 -4.31
C ILE A 692 17.20 -13.88 -3.57
N ASP A 693 17.23 -13.91 -2.24
CA ASP A 693 16.53 -12.94 -1.40
C ASP A 693 17.21 -11.56 -1.53
N MET A 694 16.52 -10.58 -2.10
CA MET A 694 17.06 -9.23 -2.32
C MET A 694 16.08 -8.15 -1.83
N PRO A 695 15.85 -8.06 -0.51
CA PRO A 695 14.83 -7.18 0.03
C PRO A 695 15.20 -5.70 -0.15
N GLU A 696 14.19 -4.85 -0.06
CA GLU A 696 14.38 -3.41 -0.12
C GLU A 696 14.79 -2.86 1.25
N HIS A 697 15.85 -2.04 1.24
CA HIS A 697 16.32 -1.34 2.41
C HIS A 697 15.93 0.13 2.28
N LYS A 698 14.74 0.48 2.79
CA LYS A 698 14.31 1.88 2.88
C LYS A 698 14.98 2.50 4.10
N GLY A 699 16.12 3.16 3.88
CA GLY A 699 16.81 3.90 4.93
C GLY A 699 15.85 4.87 5.62
N ASN A 700 15.77 4.78 6.95
CA ASN A 700 15.22 5.76 7.88
C ASN A 700 13.70 6.06 7.92
N GLU A 701 12.84 5.60 7.00
CA GLU A 701 11.43 6.05 7.03
C GLU A 701 10.36 5.00 7.36
N LYS A 702 10.58 3.68 7.18
CA LYS A 702 9.50 2.67 7.34
C LYS A 702 9.96 1.33 7.95
N GLY A 703 10.79 1.39 8.99
CA GLY A 703 11.18 0.25 9.81
C GLY A 703 12.62 -0.24 9.57
N MET A 704 13.15 -0.97 10.55
CA MET A 704 14.46 -1.61 10.48
C MET A 704 14.34 -2.99 9.81
N GLY A 705 15.25 -3.33 8.89
CA GLY A 705 15.33 -4.65 8.24
C GLY A 705 15.06 -4.64 6.73
N GLY A 706 15.00 -5.83 6.13
CA GLY A 706 14.69 -6.01 4.72
C GLY A 706 13.19 -6.06 4.47
N THR A 707 12.66 -5.06 3.77
CA THR A 707 11.25 -4.96 3.39
C THR A 707 10.95 -5.65 2.05
N MET A 708 9.70 -6.07 1.86
CA MET A 708 9.23 -6.61 0.58
C MET A 708 9.24 -5.51 -0.50
N ARG A 709 9.56 -5.86 -1.75
CA ARG A 709 9.32 -4.98 -2.89
C ARG A 709 7.83 -4.94 -3.18
N LEU A 710 7.20 -3.84 -2.76
CA LEU A 710 5.76 -3.68 -2.71
C LEU A 710 5.32 -2.33 -3.30
N GLY A 711 4.16 -2.32 -3.95
CA GLY A 711 3.53 -1.13 -4.54
C GLY A 711 3.99 -0.82 -5.96
N LEU A 712 3.62 0.36 -6.45
CA LEU A 712 3.99 0.85 -7.78
C LEU A 712 5.50 1.11 -7.84
N ARG A 713 6.16 0.57 -8.87
CA ARG A 713 7.58 0.83 -9.16
C ARG A 713 7.79 1.02 -10.63
N ASP A 714 8.84 1.77 -10.92
CA ASP A 714 9.25 2.08 -12.28
C ASP A 714 10.18 1.01 -12.84
N THR A 715 9.85 0.54 -14.03
CA THR A 715 10.68 -0.36 -14.86
C THR A 715 11.11 0.38 -16.12
N VAL A 716 12.39 0.33 -16.44
CA VAL A 716 12.97 0.94 -17.66
C VAL A 716 13.34 -0.15 -18.65
N PHE A 717 12.95 0.02 -19.92
CA PHE A 717 13.34 -0.88 -21.00
C PHE A 717 14.77 -0.58 -21.48
N LEU A 718 15.59 -1.63 -21.61
CA LEU A 718 17.00 -1.55 -22.00
C LEU A 718 17.23 -1.50 -23.52
N THR A 719 16.25 -1.98 -24.30
CA THR A 719 16.30 -2.07 -25.77
C THR A 719 15.00 -1.59 -26.43
N GLY A 720 15.09 -1.16 -27.69
CA GLY A 720 13.95 -0.86 -28.57
C GLY A 720 13.30 -2.10 -29.16
N ASN A 721 14.10 -3.13 -29.40
CA ASN A 721 13.66 -4.38 -29.99
C ASN A 721 13.15 -5.35 -28.93
N CYS A 722 12.00 -4.99 -28.36
CA CYS A 722 11.32 -5.73 -27.31
C CYS A 722 9.81 -5.74 -27.61
N LYS A 723 9.19 -6.92 -27.56
CA LYS A 723 7.76 -7.08 -27.86
C LYS A 723 6.91 -6.34 -26.83
N LEU A 724 7.24 -6.46 -25.55
CA LEU A 724 6.54 -5.74 -24.49
C LEU A 724 6.67 -4.23 -24.63
N ARG A 725 7.85 -3.70 -24.96
CA ARG A 725 8.03 -2.26 -25.19
C ARG A 725 7.10 -1.75 -26.30
N LYS A 726 6.96 -2.51 -27.40
CA LYS A 726 6.05 -2.20 -28.50
C LYS A 726 4.57 -2.28 -28.08
N LEU A 727 4.21 -3.23 -27.21
CA LEU A 727 2.86 -3.37 -26.68
C LEU A 727 2.48 -2.26 -25.70
N TYR A 728 3.42 -1.82 -24.85
CA TYR A 728 3.21 -0.69 -23.94
C TYR A 728 3.29 0.66 -24.65
N ASP A 729 3.98 0.73 -25.79
CA ASP A 729 4.32 1.97 -26.51
C ASP A 729 5.01 3.02 -25.60
N ALA A 730 5.90 2.54 -24.72
CA ALA A 730 6.56 3.36 -23.71
C ALA A 730 7.99 2.87 -23.42
N ARG A 731 8.91 3.81 -23.15
CA ARG A 731 10.30 3.49 -22.75
C ARG A 731 10.46 3.13 -21.27
N LYS A 732 9.52 3.60 -20.45
CA LYS A 732 9.44 3.41 -19.02
C LYS A 732 7.99 3.08 -18.69
N ILE A 733 7.79 2.12 -17.80
CA ILE A 733 6.46 1.71 -17.31
C ILE A 733 6.46 1.74 -15.79
N SER A 734 5.27 1.88 -15.20
CA SER A 734 5.08 1.81 -13.76
C SER A 734 4.07 0.71 -13.47
N GLU A 735 4.50 -0.31 -12.73
CA GLU A 735 3.70 -1.51 -12.46
C GLU A 735 3.78 -1.88 -10.98
N ARG A 736 2.81 -2.64 -10.49
CA ARG A 736 2.72 -3.00 -9.06
C ARG A 736 3.49 -4.29 -8.77
N HIS A 737 4.31 -4.25 -7.74
CA HIS A 737 5.10 -5.39 -7.27
C HIS A 737 4.58 -5.93 -5.94
N ARG A 738 4.77 -7.24 -5.73
CA ARG A 738 4.55 -7.93 -4.46
C ARG A 738 5.43 -9.17 -4.40
N HIS A 739 6.70 -8.98 -4.13
CA HIS A 739 7.66 -10.07 -4.04
C HIS A 739 8.89 -9.67 -3.21
N ARG A 740 9.73 -10.67 -2.93
CA ARG A 740 10.95 -10.51 -2.12
C ARG A 740 12.21 -11.04 -2.81
N TYR A 741 12.04 -12.02 -3.70
CA TYR A 741 13.13 -12.72 -4.36
C TYR A 741 13.35 -12.19 -5.77
N GLU A 742 14.61 -12.11 -6.17
CA GLU A 742 15.05 -11.53 -7.43
C GLU A 742 16.02 -12.45 -8.15
N VAL A 743 16.13 -12.29 -9.47
CA VAL A 743 17.17 -13.00 -10.24
C VAL A 743 18.54 -12.50 -9.81
N ASN A 744 19.45 -13.41 -9.51
CA ASN A 744 20.80 -13.08 -9.09
C ASN A 744 21.57 -12.38 -10.22
N PRO A 745 21.99 -11.11 -10.06
CA PRO A 745 22.69 -10.36 -11.12
C PRO A 745 23.93 -11.08 -11.67
N ARG A 746 24.59 -11.91 -10.85
CA ARG A 746 25.80 -12.67 -11.23
C ARG A 746 25.56 -13.67 -12.37
N VAL A 747 24.33 -14.17 -12.55
CA VAL A 747 24.01 -15.15 -13.61
C VAL A 747 23.32 -14.53 -14.82
N VAL A 748 22.89 -13.27 -14.73
CA VAL A 748 22.08 -12.59 -15.77
C VAL A 748 22.81 -12.50 -17.11
N SER A 749 24.10 -12.15 -17.11
CA SER A 749 24.89 -12.05 -18.35
C SER A 749 25.01 -13.40 -19.07
N LYS A 750 25.24 -14.48 -18.32
CA LYS A 750 25.31 -15.86 -18.83
C LYS A 750 23.98 -16.31 -19.45
N LEU A 751 22.87 -16.03 -18.76
CA LEU A 751 21.52 -16.34 -19.24
C LEU A 751 21.18 -15.55 -20.53
N SER A 752 21.54 -14.26 -20.57
CA SER A 752 21.29 -13.38 -21.70
C SER A 752 22.06 -13.80 -22.95
N ARG A 753 23.35 -14.12 -22.81
CA ARG A 753 24.16 -14.64 -23.92
C ARG A 753 23.61 -15.94 -24.50
N ALA A 754 23.04 -16.80 -23.65
CA ALA A 754 22.40 -18.05 -24.06
C ALA A 754 21.02 -17.86 -24.73
N GLY A 755 20.47 -16.64 -24.76
CA GLY A 755 19.25 -16.29 -25.50
C GLY A 755 18.06 -15.82 -24.66
N LEU A 756 18.15 -15.88 -23.32
CA LEU A 756 17.12 -15.34 -22.42
C LEU A 756 17.41 -13.87 -22.12
N LEU A 757 16.97 -12.98 -23.00
CA LEU A 757 17.33 -11.56 -22.99
C LEU A 757 16.57 -10.84 -21.89
N PHE A 758 17.29 -10.26 -20.92
CA PHE A 758 16.70 -9.35 -19.95
C PHE A 758 16.55 -7.96 -20.56
N VAL A 759 15.31 -7.52 -20.74
CA VAL A 759 14.96 -6.32 -21.52
C VAL A 759 14.42 -5.18 -20.66
N GLY A 760 14.12 -5.44 -19.38
CA GLY A 760 13.62 -4.43 -18.45
C GLY A 760 14.29 -4.54 -17.07
N MET A 761 14.65 -3.39 -16.51
CA MET A 761 15.25 -3.28 -15.18
C MET A 761 14.42 -2.37 -14.27
N GLY A 762 14.39 -2.70 -12.98
CA GLY A 762 13.80 -1.83 -11.97
C GLY A 762 14.67 -0.59 -11.73
N ALA A 763 14.03 0.59 -11.72
CA ALA A 763 14.68 1.81 -11.27
C ALA A 763 14.69 1.83 -9.73
N ASN A 764 15.88 1.92 -9.13
CA ASN A 764 15.99 2.13 -7.69
C ASN A 764 15.91 3.62 -7.36
N GLU A 765 15.04 4.01 -6.44
CA GLU A 765 14.88 5.39 -5.96
C GLU A 765 16.10 5.88 -5.16
N ASN A 766 16.95 4.97 -4.65
CA ASN A 766 18.11 5.29 -3.83
C ASN A 766 19.44 4.98 -4.55
N ALA A 767 19.82 5.82 -5.51
CA ALA A 767 21.23 6.09 -5.79
C ALA A 767 21.73 7.18 -4.83
N ALA A 768 21.59 6.96 -3.52
CA ALA A 768 22.10 7.86 -2.50
C ALA A 768 23.59 7.55 -2.25
N HIS A 769 24.45 8.49 -2.65
CA HIS A 769 25.87 8.63 -2.35
C HIS A 769 26.50 7.58 -1.40
N MET A 770 27.29 6.67 -1.96
CA MET A 770 28.44 6.11 -1.25
C MET A 770 29.69 6.14 -2.14
N ASN A 771 30.77 6.67 -1.57
CA ASN A 771 32.17 6.58 -2.05
C ASN A 771 32.55 7.17 -3.41
N GLY A 772 32.11 8.39 -3.74
CA GLY A 772 32.86 9.28 -4.66
C GLY A 772 33.08 8.80 -6.12
N LYS A 773 32.60 7.61 -6.49
CA LYS A 773 32.49 7.10 -7.86
C LYS A 773 31.02 7.10 -8.22
N VAL A 774 30.61 8.17 -8.89
CA VAL A 774 29.23 8.39 -9.31
C VAL A 774 28.92 7.49 -10.51
N SER A 775 28.24 6.36 -10.28
CA SER A 775 27.33 5.80 -11.30
C SER A 775 25.92 6.26 -10.95
N SER A 776 25.61 7.52 -11.30
CA SER A 776 24.30 8.10 -11.07
C SER A 776 23.26 7.51 -12.03
N TYR A 777 22.00 7.48 -11.61
CA TYR A 777 20.82 7.27 -12.46
C TYR A 777 20.88 8.07 -13.78
N ALA A 778 21.44 9.29 -13.75
CA ALA A 778 21.65 10.11 -14.95
C ALA A 778 22.72 9.53 -15.90
N THR A 779 23.73 8.81 -15.39
CA THR A 779 24.72 8.10 -16.20
C THR A 779 24.12 6.83 -16.82
N LEU A 780 23.26 6.12 -16.10
CA LEU A 780 22.55 4.92 -16.59
C LEU A 780 21.50 5.26 -17.67
N VAL A 781 20.72 6.32 -17.45
CA VAL A 781 19.82 6.86 -18.47
C VAL A 781 20.63 7.39 -19.67
N LYS A 782 21.75 8.08 -19.44
CA LYS A 782 22.66 8.48 -20.53
C LYS A 782 23.27 7.30 -21.29
N LEU A 783 23.61 6.19 -20.64
CA LEU A 783 24.07 4.95 -21.29
C LEU A 783 22.95 4.29 -22.12
N THR A 784 21.69 4.43 -21.70
CA THR A 784 20.55 4.07 -22.56
C THR A 784 20.33 5.05 -23.73
N GLU A 785 20.75 6.31 -23.60
CA GLU A 785 20.62 7.38 -24.61
C GLU A 785 21.79 7.44 -25.63
N CYS A 786 23.03 7.02 -25.27
CA CYS A 786 24.23 7.47 -26.01
C CYS A 786 24.63 6.67 -27.26
N GLU A 787 24.07 5.50 -27.56
CA GLU A 787 24.53 4.69 -28.71
C GLU A 787 23.40 4.15 -29.60
N THR A 788 22.43 5.00 -29.94
CA THR A 788 21.59 4.76 -31.14
C THR A 788 21.91 5.71 -32.29
N SER A 789 22.80 6.70 -32.09
CA SER A 789 22.98 7.82 -33.03
C SER A 789 24.35 7.88 -33.73
N LYS A 790 25.30 6.99 -33.43
CA LYS A 790 26.66 7.03 -34.01
C LYS A 790 27.02 5.90 -34.98
N ILE A 791 26.18 4.88 -35.14
CA ILE A 791 26.37 3.76 -36.09
C ILE A 791 25.39 3.89 -37.28
N MET A 792 24.61 4.99 -37.35
CA MET A 792 23.52 5.16 -38.31
C MET A 792 23.93 5.56 -39.74
N GLU A 793 25.22 5.72 -40.07
CA GLU A 793 25.61 6.17 -41.41
C GLU A 793 26.21 5.11 -42.34
N GLU A 794 26.60 3.92 -41.89
CA GLU A 794 27.22 2.94 -42.80
C GLU A 794 26.88 1.49 -42.41
N ASN A 795 25.80 0.94 -42.96
CA ASN A 795 25.74 -0.36 -43.65
C ASN A 795 24.33 -0.97 -43.69
N ASN A 796 23.92 -1.36 -44.89
CA ASN A 796 22.56 -1.68 -45.29
C ASN A 796 22.38 -3.19 -45.41
N THR A 797 22.14 -3.89 -44.29
CA THR A 797 21.57 -5.25 -44.24
C THR A 797 20.82 -5.48 -42.92
N GLN A 798 19.58 -5.97 -43.01
CA GLN A 798 18.66 -6.14 -41.88
C GLN A 798 19.16 -7.17 -40.84
N GLU A 799 19.94 -8.17 -41.28
CA GLU A 799 20.59 -9.16 -40.40
C GLU A 799 21.79 -8.59 -39.61
N MET A 800 22.55 -7.63 -40.17
CA MET A 800 23.62 -6.95 -39.42
C MET A 800 23.05 -6.03 -38.34
N TYR A 801 21.87 -5.42 -38.59
CA TYR A 801 21.18 -4.54 -37.64
C TYR A 801 20.75 -5.28 -36.36
N GLU A 802 20.15 -6.47 -36.48
CA GLU A 802 19.72 -7.27 -35.31
C GLU A 802 20.90 -7.81 -34.49
N ILE A 803 22.00 -8.18 -35.15
CA ILE A 803 23.24 -8.61 -34.47
C ILE A 803 23.85 -7.44 -33.70
N SER A 804 23.84 -6.22 -34.25
CA SER A 804 24.35 -5.02 -33.57
C SER A 804 23.53 -4.64 -32.34
N GLU A 805 22.19 -4.65 -32.40
CA GLU A 805 21.34 -4.32 -31.25
C GLU A 805 21.42 -5.34 -30.11
N ARG A 806 21.55 -6.63 -30.45
CA ARG A 806 21.71 -7.69 -29.45
C ARG A 806 23.02 -7.52 -28.69
N GLU A 807 24.13 -7.31 -29.38
CA GLU A 807 25.44 -7.11 -28.73
C GLU A 807 25.44 -5.85 -27.86
N VAL A 808 24.78 -4.76 -28.30
CA VAL A 808 24.58 -3.56 -27.47
C VAL A 808 23.79 -3.87 -26.20
N LEU A 809 22.72 -4.66 -26.28
CA LEU A 809 21.97 -5.07 -25.09
C LEU A 809 22.81 -5.94 -24.15
N LEU A 810 23.57 -6.91 -24.69
CA LEU A 810 24.44 -7.78 -23.90
C LEU A 810 25.53 -6.97 -23.19
N SER A 811 26.16 -6.02 -23.88
CA SER A 811 27.14 -5.11 -23.28
C SER A 811 26.50 -4.30 -22.14
N LYS A 812 25.31 -3.73 -22.35
CA LYS A 812 24.59 -3.00 -21.29
C LYS A 812 24.31 -3.89 -20.07
N ILE A 813 23.89 -5.13 -20.28
CA ILE A 813 23.63 -6.08 -19.19
C ILE A 813 24.92 -6.40 -18.44
N GLU A 814 26.04 -6.60 -19.14
CA GLU A 814 27.34 -6.85 -18.53
C GLU A 814 27.85 -5.66 -17.73
N ASP A 815 27.68 -4.44 -18.24
CA ASP A 815 28.04 -3.22 -17.51
C ASP A 815 27.17 -3.02 -16.26
N LEU A 816 25.88 -3.34 -16.34
CA LEU A 816 24.93 -3.24 -15.23
C LEU A 816 25.18 -4.29 -14.13
N CYS A 817 25.46 -5.52 -14.55
CA CYS A 817 25.67 -6.66 -13.64
C CYS A 817 27.15 -6.89 -13.29
N GLY A 818 28.07 -6.11 -13.86
CA GLY A 818 29.51 -6.22 -13.66
C GLY A 818 29.94 -5.80 -12.26
N THR A 819 30.73 -6.64 -11.62
CA THR A 819 31.29 -6.39 -10.28
C THR A 819 32.49 -5.45 -10.34
N GLY A 820 32.49 -4.38 -9.53
CA GLY A 820 33.76 -3.88 -9.02
C GLY A 820 34.43 -4.98 -8.17
N ASN A 821 35.75 -5.10 -8.20
CA ASN A 821 36.53 -6.18 -7.59
C ASN A 821 36.42 -6.34 -6.04
N ASP A 822 35.50 -5.65 -5.38
CA ASP A 822 35.32 -5.73 -3.93
C ASP A 822 34.05 -6.54 -3.60
N GLU A 823 34.20 -7.58 -2.78
CA GLU A 823 33.14 -8.53 -2.37
C GLU A 823 31.94 -7.87 -1.64
N THR A 824 31.95 -6.55 -1.44
CA THR A 824 30.96 -5.79 -0.68
C THR A 824 29.98 -4.95 -1.51
N ASP A 825 30.23 -4.74 -2.82
CA ASP A 825 29.38 -3.89 -3.67
C ASP A 825 28.65 -4.70 -4.75
N ILE A 826 27.63 -5.46 -4.35
CA ILE A 826 26.64 -5.97 -5.32
C ILE A 826 25.83 -4.78 -5.79
N THR A 827 26.00 -4.37 -7.05
CA THR A 827 25.13 -3.36 -7.67
C THR A 827 23.68 -3.82 -7.51
N SER A 828 22.83 -2.97 -6.96
CA SER A 828 21.44 -3.27 -6.57
C SER A 828 20.49 -3.41 -7.77
N VAL A 829 20.99 -3.90 -8.91
CA VAL A 829 20.25 -4.02 -10.16
C VAL A 829 19.25 -5.17 -10.07
N ARG A 830 17.98 -4.87 -10.34
CA ARG A 830 16.88 -5.84 -10.38
C ARG A 830 16.41 -5.98 -11.81
N MET A 831 16.51 -7.19 -12.35
CA MET A 831 15.98 -7.49 -13.69
C MET A 831 14.53 -7.90 -13.57
N GLU A 832 13.64 -7.14 -14.21
CA GLU A 832 12.20 -7.26 -14.00
C GLU A 832 11.46 -7.84 -15.20
N ILE A 833 12.07 -7.81 -16.39
CA ILE A 833 11.47 -8.32 -17.63
C ILE A 833 12.50 -9.12 -18.42
N PHE A 834 12.14 -10.32 -18.87
CA PHE A 834 12.88 -11.05 -19.90
C PHE A 834 11.99 -11.40 -21.11
N GLU A 835 12.64 -11.56 -22.27
CA GLU A 835 12.07 -12.17 -23.48
C GLU A 835 13.03 -13.24 -24.01
N LEU A 836 12.50 -14.40 -24.45
CA LEU A 836 13.32 -15.43 -25.09
C LEU A 836 13.49 -15.14 -26.59
N GLN A 837 14.73 -15.09 -27.04
CA GLN A 837 15.07 -14.90 -28.45
C GLN A 837 14.52 -16.06 -29.31
N GLY A 838 13.94 -15.72 -30.47
CA GLY A 838 13.44 -16.69 -31.45
C GLY A 838 12.09 -17.34 -31.12
N HIS A 839 11.53 -17.10 -29.93
CA HIS A 839 10.24 -17.66 -29.53
C HIS A 839 9.07 -16.71 -29.87
N PRO A 840 7.89 -17.21 -30.32
CA PRO A 840 6.75 -16.37 -30.71
C PRO A 840 6.27 -15.44 -29.59
N TYR A 841 6.14 -15.95 -28.37
CA TYR A 841 5.91 -15.13 -27.17
C TYR A 841 6.34 -15.91 -25.93
N PHE A 842 7.49 -15.61 -25.34
CA PHE A 842 7.93 -16.22 -24.07
C PHE A 842 8.49 -15.10 -23.22
N VAL A 843 7.65 -14.63 -22.31
CA VAL A 843 7.85 -13.40 -21.56
C VAL A 843 7.75 -13.71 -20.08
N GLY A 844 8.66 -13.15 -19.29
CA GLY A 844 8.59 -13.20 -17.83
C GLY A 844 8.66 -11.80 -17.25
N VAL A 845 7.76 -11.51 -16.30
CA VAL A 845 7.70 -10.21 -15.60
C VAL A 845 7.70 -10.43 -14.08
N GLN A 846 8.43 -9.59 -13.34
CA GLN A 846 8.43 -9.62 -11.87
C GLN A 846 7.17 -8.96 -11.27
N PHE A 847 6.70 -7.87 -11.89
CA PHE A 847 5.48 -7.19 -11.46
C PHE A 847 4.22 -8.01 -11.78
N HIS A 848 3.10 -7.55 -11.27
CA HIS A 848 1.78 -8.15 -11.45
C HIS A 848 0.95 -7.36 -12.48
N PRO A 849 1.00 -7.75 -13.77
CA PRO A 849 0.31 -7.04 -14.85
C PRO A 849 -1.22 -7.05 -14.74
N GLU A 850 -1.79 -7.90 -13.88
CA GLU A 850 -3.22 -8.07 -13.67
C GLU A 850 -3.89 -6.94 -12.86
N TYR A 851 -3.12 -6.18 -12.06
CA TYR A 851 -3.67 -5.17 -11.17
C TYR A 851 -4.10 -3.89 -11.90
N LEU A 852 -3.30 -3.43 -12.89
CA LEU A 852 -3.59 -2.20 -13.64
C LEU A 852 -4.47 -2.42 -14.89
N SER A 853 -4.98 -3.64 -15.10
CA SER A 853 -5.82 -3.98 -16.27
C SER A 853 -7.22 -3.41 -16.16
N HIS A 854 -7.67 -2.63 -17.15
CA HIS A 854 -9.00 -2.03 -17.22
C HIS A 854 -9.82 -2.60 -18.41
N PRO A 855 -11.16 -2.69 -18.34
CA PRO A 855 -11.98 -3.17 -19.46
C PRO A 855 -11.77 -2.39 -20.76
N LEU A 856 -11.55 -1.07 -20.65
CA LEU A 856 -11.24 -0.20 -21.80
C LEU A 856 -9.76 -0.22 -22.21
N LYS A 857 -8.84 -0.61 -21.32
CA LYS A 857 -7.40 -0.66 -21.58
C LYS A 857 -6.82 -1.94 -20.96
N PRO A 858 -6.71 -3.04 -21.72
CA PRO A 858 -6.23 -4.30 -21.20
C PRO A 858 -4.74 -4.19 -20.85
N SER A 859 -4.30 -5.07 -19.96
CA SER A 859 -2.90 -5.18 -19.59
C SER A 859 -2.04 -5.64 -20.79
N PRO A 860 -0.99 -4.90 -21.18
CA PRO A 860 -0.20 -5.22 -22.38
C PRO A 860 0.46 -6.61 -22.39
N PRO A 861 1.06 -7.12 -21.29
CA PRO A 861 1.62 -8.48 -21.27
C PRO A 861 0.57 -9.59 -21.44
N LEU A 862 -0.63 -9.39 -20.91
CA LEU A 862 -1.72 -10.36 -21.03
C LEU A 862 -2.38 -10.27 -22.41
N PHE A 863 -2.51 -9.07 -22.96
CA PHE A 863 -2.96 -8.85 -24.33
C PHE A 863 -2.00 -9.48 -25.34
N GLY A 864 -0.69 -9.28 -25.17
CA GLY A 864 0.34 -9.93 -25.98
C GLY A 864 0.26 -11.46 -25.95
N LEU A 865 0.00 -12.05 -24.77
CA LEU A 865 -0.21 -13.49 -24.64
C LEU A 865 -1.43 -13.98 -25.42
N ILE A 866 -2.57 -13.30 -25.30
CA ILE A 866 -3.80 -13.68 -26.02
C ILE A 866 -3.60 -13.53 -27.53
N CYS A 867 -3.01 -12.42 -27.98
CA CYS A 867 -2.72 -12.20 -29.39
C CYS A 867 -1.73 -13.24 -29.94
N ALA A 868 -0.75 -13.67 -29.16
CA ALA A 868 0.16 -14.73 -29.57
C ALA A 868 -0.57 -16.08 -29.68
N ALA A 869 -1.41 -16.41 -28.69
CA ALA A 869 -2.21 -17.64 -28.67
C ALA A 869 -3.27 -17.68 -29.80
N SER A 870 -3.75 -16.52 -30.26
CA SER A 870 -4.69 -16.40 -31.38
C SER A 870 -4.03 -16.18 -32.75
N GLY A 871 -2.70 -16.10 -32.82
CA GLY A 871 -1.96 -15.83 -34.07
C GLY A 871 -2.04 -14.38 -34.57
N GLN A 872 -2.52 -13.45 -33.75
CA GLN A 872 -2.73 -12.04 -34.09
C GLN A 872 -1.57 -11.12 -33.71
N LEU A 873 -0.59 -11.58 -32.92
CA LEU A 873 0.47 -10.73 -32.34
C LEU A 873 1.31 -10.00 -33.40
N GLU A 874 1.80 -10.70 -34.42
CA GLU A 874 2.65 -10.09 -35.45
C GLU A 874 1.91 -9.01 -36.25
N SER A 875 0.63 -9.23 -36.53
CA SER A 875 -0.24 -8.23 -37.17
C SER A 875 -0.33 -6.98 -36.30
N PHE A 876 -0.56 -7.15 -35.00
CA PHE A 876 -0.64 -6.05 -34.05
C PHE A 876 0.67 -5.28 -33.92
N LEU A 877 1.80 -5.98 -33.83
CA LEU A 877 3.14 -5.36 -33.71
C LEU A 877 3.56 -4.60 -34.98
N ARG A 878 3.06 -4.97 -36.16
CA ARG A 878 3.28 -4.27 -37.44
C ARG A 878 2.40 -3.04 -37.63
N GLY A 879 1.54 -2.73 -36.66
CA GLY A 879 0.65 -1.58 -36.70
C GLY A 879 -0.71 -1.87 -37.35
N SER A 880 -1.04 -3.13 -37.67
CA SER A 880 -2.41 -3.51 -37.99
C SER A 880 -3.25 -3.31 -36.73
N LYS A 881 -3.93 -2.17 -36.67
CA LYS A 881 -4.87 -1.87 -35.59
C LYS A 881 -6.06 -2.80 -35.76
N ILE A 882 -6.06 -3.94 -35.05
CA ILE A 882 -7.34 -4.53 -34.67
C ILE A 882 -8.08 -3.38 -33.98
N PRO A 883 -9.25 -2.95 -34.49
CA PRO A 883 -9.95 -1.84 -33.89
C PRO A 883 -10.30 -2.25 -32.46
N THR A 884 -9.51 -1.76 -31.49
CA THR A 884 -9.84 -1.90 -30.08
C THR A 884 -11.18 -1.20 -29.89
N PRO A 885 -12.03 -1.64 -28.94
CA PRO A 885 -13.26 -0.92 -28.63
C PRO A 885 -13.00 0.59 -28.47
N VAL A 886 -11.87 1.00 -27.90
CA VAL A 886 -11.45 2.41 -27.80
C VAL A 886 -11.18 3.06 -29.17
N ASN A 887 -10.54 2.36 -30.11
CA ASN A 887 -10.30 2.89 -31.46
C ASN A 887 -11.59 2.96 -32.28
N ILE A 888 -12.52 2.01 -32.10
CA ILE A 888 -13.86 2.08 -32.71
C ILE A 888 -14.64 3.26 -32.12
N LEU A 889 -14.58 3.44 -30.79
CA LEU A 889 -15.18 4.58 -30.09
C LEU A 889 -14.59 5.91 -30.60
N LYS A 890 -13.27 6.02 -30.71
CA LYS A 890 -12.58 7.19 -31.30
C LYS A 890 -12.89 7.41 -32.79
N ALA A 891 -13.14 6.36 -33.56
CA ALA A 891 -13.52 6.48 -34.97
C ALA A 891 -14.98 6.94 -35.12
N ALA A 892 -15.87 6.48 -34.24
CA ALA A 892 -17.25 6.97 -34.14
C ALA A 892 -17.33 8.44 -33.70
N GLU A 893 -16.36 8.91 -32.91
CA GLU A 893 -16.23 10.32 -32.49
C GLU A 893 -15.95 11.30 -33.64
N ASN A 894 -15.40 10.85 -34.77
CA ASN A 894 -15.16 11.71 -35.95
C ASN A 894 -16.45 12.02 -36.73
N TYR A 895 -17.56 11.35 -36.44
CA TYR A 895 -18.87 11.69 -36.97
C TYR A 895 -19.53 12.73 -36.02
N GLY A 896 -19.38 14.00 -36.39
CA GLY A 896 -19.86 15.15 -35.61
C GLY A 896 -21.38 15.21 -35.38
N SER A 897 -21.76 16.24 -34.63
CA SER A 897 -23.04 16.57 -33.95
C SER A 897 -24.38 16.52 -34.72
N ASN A 898 -24.45 15.95 -35.93
CA ASN A 898 -25.69 15.86 -36.72
C ASN A 898 -26.36 14.48 -36.72
N VAL A 899 -25.94 13.57 -35.85
CA VAL A 899 -26.50 12.21 -35.80
C VAL A 899 -27.65 12.18 -34.79
N THR A 900 -28.86 12.46 -35.26
CA THR A 900 -30.11 12.18 -34.53
C THR A 900 -30.14 10.71 -34.07
N GLU A 901 -30.81 10.40 -32.95
CA GLU A 901 -30.91 9.04 -32.35
C GLU A 901 -31.16 7.89 -33.35
N ASN A 902 -31.84 8.14 -34.48
CA ASN A 902 -32.08 7.15 -35.52
C ASN A 902 -30.82 6.73 -36.31
N ALA A 903 -29.81 7.60 -36.44
CA ALA A 903 -28.57 7.30 -37.16
C ALA A 903 -27.54 6.55 -36.29
N LEU A 904 -27.73 6.52 -34.96
CA LEU A 904 -26.98 5.65 -34.04
C LEU A 904 -27.40 4.18 -34.16
N GLN A 905 -28.69 3.91 -34.41
CA GLN A 905 -29.15 2.58 -34.79
C GLN A 905 -28.65 2.16 -36.19
N GLU A 906 -28.57 3.10 -37.13
CA GLU A 906 -28.02 2.82 -38.46
C GLU A 906 -26.49 2.62 -38.46
N THR A 907 -25.72 3.37 -37.66
CA THR A 907 -24.27 3.10 -37.46
C THR A 907 -24.02 1.77 -36.76
N HIS A 908 -24.92 1.33 -35.87
CA HIS A 908 -24.91 -0.03 -35.31
C HIS A 908 -25.14 -1.12 -36.38
N LEU A 909 -26.01 -0.88 -37.36
CA LEU A 909 -26.22 -1.78 -38.51
C LEU A 909 -25.06 -1.71 -39.53
N PHE A 910 -24.45 -0.54 -39.68
CA PHE A 910 -23.35 -0.28 -40.62
C PHE A 910 -22.01 -0.87 -40.12
N ALA A 911 -21.69 -0.72 -38.83
CA ALA A 911 -20.49 -1.31 -38.22
C ALA A 911 -20.55 -2.84 -38.17
N ASN A 912 -21.74 -3.41 -37.95
CA ASN A 912 -21.96 -4.87 -38.04
C ASN A 912 -21.91 -5.38 -39.49
N LYS A 913 -22.31 -4.58 -40.49
CA LYS A 913 -22.12 -4.92 -41.90
C LYS A 913 -20.65 -4.86 -42.32
N LEU A 914 -19.89 -3.85 -41.85
CA LEU A 914 -18.46 -3.74 -42.13
C LEU A 914 -17.65 -4.87 -41.50
N SER A 915 -17.99 -5.31 -40.29
CA SER A 915 -17.30 -6.44 -39.63
C SER A 915 -17.57 -7.79 -40.28
N MET A 916 -18.72 -7.96 -40.94
CA MET A 916 -19.05 -9.17 -41.70
C MET A 916 -18.47 -9.18 -43.13
N LEU A 917 -18.10 -8.01 -43.68
CA LEU A 917 -17.52 -7.91 -45.03
C LEU A 917 -16.00 -8.16 -45.05
N THR A 918 -15.30 -7.96 -43.94
CA THR A 918 -13.84 -8.20 -43.84
C THR A 918 -13.42 -9.68 -43.83
N ASP A 919 -14.37 -10.61 -43.78
CA ASP A 919 -14.12 -12.07 -43.84
C ASP A 919 -14.10 -12.64 -45.27
N GLN A 920 -14.33 -11.82 -46.30
CA GLN A 920 -14.20 -12.24 -47.69
C GLN A 920 -13.16 -11.39 -48.41
N ASN A 921 -12.14 -12.05 -48.99
CA ASN A 921 -11.09 -11.49 -49.85
C ASN A 921 -11.66 -10.42 -50.80
N THR A 922 -11.66 -9.17 -50.37
CA THR A 922 -12.22 -8.05 -51.14
C THR A 922 -11.18 -6.96 -51.28
N ASP A 923 -11.09 -6.50 -52.53
CA ASP A 923 -10.12 -5.61 -53.14
C ASP A 923 -9.91 -4.33 -52.32
N GLU A 924 -8.66 -3.92 -52.06
CA GLU A 924 -8.29 -2.76 -51.23
C GLU A 924 -9.02 -1.46 -51.66
N LYS A 925 -9.34 -1.37 -52.96
CA LYS A 925 -10.10 -0.25 -53.55
C LYS A 925 -11.57 -0.16 -53.11
N MET A 926 -12.19 -1.29 -52.73
CA MET A 926 -13.57 -1.30 -52.27
C MET A 926 -13.65 -0.88 -50.79
N CYS A 927 -12.64 -1.23 -49.99
CA CYS A 927 -12.47 -0.72 -48.63
C CYS A 927 -12.24 0.80 -48.60
N GLU A 928 -11.40 1.35 -49.50
CA GLU A 928 -11.22 2.81 -49.59
C GLU A 928 -12.52 3.55 -49.98
N ASN A 929 -13.31 3.00 -50.90
CA ASN A 929 -14.57 3.62 -51.29
C ASN A 929 -15.66 3.52 -50.20
N LEU A 930 -15.62 2.50 -49.34
CA LEU A 930 -16.54 2.33 -48.19
C LEU A 930 -16.14 3.11 -46.95
N ILE A 931 -14.87 3.52 -46.83
CA ILE A 931 -14.38 4.43 -45.78
C ILE A 931 -14.70 5.90 -46.14
N ASN A 932 -14.78 6.21 -47.44
CA ASN A 932 -15.13 7.54 -47.95
C ASN A 932 -16.65 7.81 -47.98
N LEU A 933 -17.48 6.78 -47.82
CA LEU A 933 -18.94 6.83 -47.78
C LEU A 933 -19.42 6.79 -46.33
#